data_AF-W9Z4M1-F1
#
_entry.id   AF-W9Z4M1-F1
#
_cell.length_a   1.000
_cell.length_b   1.000
_cell.length_c   1.000
_cell.angle_alpha   90.00
_cell.angle_beta   90.00
_cell.angle_gamma   90.00
#
_symmetry.space_group_name_H-M   'P 1'
#
loop_
_entity.id
_entity.type
_entity.pdbx_description
1 polymer ?
#
loop_
_entity_poly.entity_id
_entity_poly.type
_entity_poly.pdbx_seq_one_letter_code
_entity_poly.pdbx_strand_id
1 'polypeptide(L)'
;MEVLANATGFASPLANIDINSKIQAASASGVVGRLLQSLNSWTVLVTVLLILVAYDQGSYQWRKHGIVGPAWKMPFIGPFLESVHPDFKKYKQKWESGDLSCVSVFHKFVVIASSRELARKVFNSPGFLKPTVVDVAPKLLGATNWVFLDGKNHVEYRKGLNGLFTRQALEMYLPGQEEVYSKYFKSFVDMSKENGMAPTPWMPVFRELMCAVSCRTFVGHYMSDTIVKRIAHDYYLITAALELVNFPIIIPYTKTWYGKKAADMVLDEFAKCAVKAKVRMAAGGEVTCIMDAWIKQMQDSAKYRERLARGEEVPASEKPAHVLRDFTDFEISQTIFTFLFASQDATSSACTWLFQLMAGRPEVLAKVREENLRLRGGDRNKPFDMDMLESMVWTRAVVKETLRYRPPVIFVPYVAKKDFPVTENYTLKKGSMIIPAVWPATHDPEAYPNPDSFDPERWITGDADKQVKNWLVFGTGPHYCIGQTYAQLNLMAMIGKASILLDWEHEPTALSEDIEVFATIFPQPYAYVYCILGRLEREILFYVETGAGGFYSCGTLILDLDLDLDFDLVLVYFLFLVWCFEIRSSQDRVLCLSVSVCVIGGGAVGLAIARQLASRPGTSTILIERHGMVGSETSSRNSEVIHAGLYYGPDSLKTKLCIRGKQLLYELCAAQQIPHRRTKKWILAQDAAQMAELARLHDFSKTIDVPTRFLSRREIHDQEPDVRADAGVLESPTTGIVDSHALMAYLEGSLDERGGQEILNTEVTKIEVLGKTNTGTNTTNNTRTNTSTGTGTTNTTTTTNTQGYAITTRSRTRDGALVDEDTITAETVINSAGLGAVSVSNMLLPPARHRTPFYAKGSYFSYTPSPSSGDPKPKTLLYPAPVPGLGGLGTHLTLDMAGRVRFGPDVEWVDDPTDLTPSQARLDAAVPVIQTYLPGVRRDALALDYCGIRPKLARSSGTYGVDGKGFADFYIREEEGFPGFVNLLGIESPGLTASLAIAELVDRILYAGGDQRDVG
;
A
#
# COMPACT_ATOMS: atom_id res chain seq x y z
N MET A 1 -39.70 48.63 -16.60
CA MET A 1 -38.34 48.08 -16.72
C MET A 1 -37.96 47.56 -15.35
N GLU A 2 -38.62 46.53 -14.83
CA GLU A 2 -38.61 45.13 -15.29
C GLU A 2 -37.26 44.46 -15.00
N VAL A 3 -37.37 43.36 -14.22
CA VAL A 3 -36.58 42.11 -14.32
C VAL A 3 -35.45 41.91 -13.29
N LEU A 4 -35.72 40.95 -12.39
CA LEU A 4 -34.84 40.10 -11.58
C LEU A 4 -34.43 40.54 -10.16
N ALA A 5 -35.40 40.51 -9.25
CA ALA A 5 -35.19 40.07 -7.87
C ALA A 5 -36.26 39.02 -7.53
N ASN A 6 -35.93 37.73 -7.64
CA ASN A 6 -36.72 36.62 -7.11
C ASN A 6 -35.88 35.34 -7.10
N ALA A 7 -35.48 34.89 -5.91
CA ALA A 7 -35.37 33.47 -5.51
C ALA A 7 -34.68 33.34 -4.14
N THR A 8 -35.36 33.73 -3.05
CA THR A 8 -35.04 33.22 -1.70
C THR A 8 -36.34 32.85 -1.01
N GLY A 9 -36.61 31.55 -0.97
CA GLY A 9 -37.81 31.01 -0.33
C GLY A 9 -38.12 29.59 -0.80
N PHE A 10 -37.19 28.65 -0.61
CA PHE A 10 -37.58 27.23 -0.62
C PHE A 10 -38.27 26.92 0.71
N ALA A 11 -39.58 27.17 0.73
CA ALA A 11 -40.48 26.61 1.73
C ALA A 11 -40.58 25.10 1.53
N SER A 12 -40.51 24.34 2.63
CA SER A 12 -40.71 22.89 2.62
C SER A 12 -42.07 22.51 2.02
N PRO A 13 -42.15 21.57 1.06
CA PRO A 13 -43.43 21.11 0.48
C PRO A 13 -44.34 20.37 1.48
N LEU A 14 -43.89 20.18 2.73
CA LEU A 14 -44.66 19.47 3.77
C LEU A 14 -45.50 20.40 4.66
N ALA A 15 -45.39 21.73 4.52
CA ALA A 15 -46.05 22.67 5.42
C ALA A 15 -47.50 23.03 5.05
N ASN A 16 -48.07 22.48 3.98
CA ASN A 16 -49.45 22.80 3.58
C ASN A 16 -50.18 21.62 2.90
N ILE A 17 -50.17 20.45 3.52
CA ILE A 17 -51.25 19.48 3.26
C ILE A 17 -52.40 19.86 4.20
N ASP A 18 -53.35 20.60 3.65
CA ASP A 18 -54.61 20.91 4.31
C ASP A 18 -55.49 19.64 4.33
N ILE A 19 -55.23 18.78 5.32
CA ILE A 19 -55.99 17.53 5.57
C ILE A 19 -57.46 17.84 5.95
N ASN A 20 -57.81 19.10 6.19
CA ASN A 20 -59.19 19.48 6.53
C ASN A 20 -60.19 19.42 5.35
N SER A 21 -59.74 19.29 4.10
CA SER A 21 -60.64 19.35 2.93
C SER A 21 -61.27 18.02 2.48
N LYS A 22 -60.94 16.88 3.13
CA LYS A 22 -61.54 15.56 2.78
C LYS A 22 -62.10 14.74 3.95
N ILE A 23 -62.34 15.35 5.11
CA ILE A 23 -63.15 14.78 6.21
C ILE A 23 -64.41 15.62 6.44
N GLN A 24 -65.02 16.12 5.36
CA GLN A 24 -66.38 16.67 5.38
C GLN A 24 -67.32 15.77 4.55
N ALA A 25 -67.40 14.50 4.91
CA ALA A 25 -68.46 13.60 4.43
C ALA A 25 -68.59 12.34 5.31
N ALA A 26 -68.62 12.50 6.63
CA ALA A 26 -69.20 11.49 7.53
C ALA A 26 -69.49 12.15 8.89
N SER A 27 -70.75 12.44 9.15
CA SER A 27 -71.26 12.86 10.45
C SER A 27 -71.04 11.74 11.47
N ALA A 28 -70.02 11.86 12.31
CA ALA A 28 -69.86 11.06 13.53
C ALA A 28 -70.14 11.94 14.75
N SER A 29 -71.42 12.07 15.11
CA SER A 29 -71.87 12.67 16.36
C SER A 29 -71.54 11.73 17.53
N GLY A 30 -70.37 11.94 18.12
CA GLY A 30 -69.89 11.23 19.30
C GLY A 30 -68.60 11.84 19.83
N VAL A 31 -68.11 11.37 20.98
CA VAL A 31 -66.86 11.84 21.63
C VAL A 31 -65.68 11.89 20.65
N VAL A 32 -65.63 10.95 19.70
CA VAL A 32 -64.63 10.86 18.63
C VAL A 32 -64.64 12.07 17.68
N GLY A 33 -65.82 12.59 17.33
CA GLY A 33 -65.95 13.77 16.45
C GLY A 33 -65.51 15.08 17.10
N ARG A 34 -65.71 15.22 18.42
CA ARG A 34 -65.18 16.36 19.20
C ARG A 34 -63.66 16.26 19.38
N LEU A 35 -63.13 15.05 19.56
CA LEU A 35 -61.69 14.83 19.62
C LEU A 35 -61.04 15.24 18.30
N LEU A 36 -61.59 14.79 17.15
CA LEU A 36 -61.06 15.10 15.82
C LEU A 36 -61.08 16.60 15.48
N GLN A 37 -62.06 17.37 15.97
CA GLN A 37 -62.11 18.83 15.79
C GLN A 37 -61.17 19.60 16.72
N SER A 38 -60.66 18.99 17.79
CA SER A 38 -59.71 19.60 18.75
C SER A 38 -58.24 19.31 18.46
N LEU A 39 -57.96 18.48 17.45
CA LEU A 39 -56.61 18.06 17.08
C LEU A 39 -56.03 19.03 16.03
N ASN A 40 -55.23 20.00 16.49
CA ASN A 40 -54.30 20.72 15.62
C ASN A 40 -53.13 19.78 15.26
N SER A 41 -52.47 19.99 14.12
CA SER A 41 -51.28 19.24 13.68
C SER A 41 -50.21 19.15 14.77
N TRP A 42 -50.04 20.20 15.58
CA TRP A 42 -49.17 20.21 16.76
C TRP A 42 -49.60 19.22 17.84
N THR A 43 -50.90 19.15 18.16
CA THR A 43 -51.43 18.20 19.14
C THR A 43 -51.19 16.76 18.66
N VAL A 44 -51.37 16.49 17.36
CA VAL A 44 -51.08 15.19 16.76
C VAL A 44 -49.58 14.87 16.85
N LEU A 45 -48.71 15.79 16.46
CA LEU A 45 -47.25 15.62 16.50
C LEU A 45 -46.75 15.35 17.93
N VAL A 46 -47.16 16.15 18.90
CA VAL A 46 -46.78 15.99 20.31
C VAL A 46 -47.34 14.69 20.88
N THR A 47 -48.59 14.33 20.55
CA THR A 47 -49.18 13.06 20.98
C THR A 47 -48.41 11.87 20.42
N VAL A 48 -48.05 11.90 19.13
CA VAL A 48 -47.21 10.86 18.51
C VAL A 48 -45.84 10.79 19.18
N LEU A 49 -45.19 11.94 19.44
CA LEU A 49 -43.91 11.98 20.14
C LEU A 49 -44.01 11.38 21.55
N LEU A 50 -45.04 11.73 22.33
CA LEU A 50 -45.26 11.20 23.67
C LEU A 50 -45.54 9.68 23.65
N ILE A 51 -46.30 9.19 22.66
CA ILE A 51 -46.50 7.75 22.46
C ILE A 51 -45.18 7.06 22.15
N LEU A 52 -44.34 7.65 21.29
CA LEU A 52 -43.03 7.10 20.94
C LEU A 52 -42.08 7.09 22.14
N VAL A 53 -42.07 8.14 22.97
CA VAL A 53 -41.29 8.20 24.22
C VAL A 53 -41.79 7.15 25.21
N ALA A 54 -43.10 7.04 25.41
CA ALA A 54 -43.69 6.04 26.30
C ALA A 54 -43.36 4.61 25.83
N TYR A 55 -43.42 4.36 24.51
CA TYR A 55 -43.03 3.09 23.92
C TYR A 55 -41.54 2.80 24.12
N ASP A 56 -40.66 3.77 23.89
CA ASP A 56 -39.22 3.65 24.07
C ASP A 56 -38.85 3.32 25.53
N GLN A 57 -39.44 4.02 26.50
CA GLN A 57 -39.23 3.76 27.92
C GLN A 57 -39.84 2.43 28.36
N GLY A 58 -41.06 2.12 27.94
CA GLY A 58 -41.72 0.84 28.24
C GLY A 58 -40.94 -0.36 27.69
N SER A 59 -40.48 -0.27 26.44
CA SER A 59 -39.63 -1.27 25.79
C SER A 59 -38.30 -1.43 26.52
N TYR A 60 -37.66 -0.33 26.94
CA TYR A 60 -36.45 -0.36 27.73
C TYR A 60 -36.64 -1.04 29.09
N GLN A 61 -37.68 -0.67 29.86
CA GLN A 61 -37.96 -1.30 31.15
C GLN A 61 -38.28 -2.79 31.02
N TRP A 62 -39.02 -3.16 29.97
CA TRP A 62 -39.31 -4.56 29.69
C TRP A 62 -38.03 -5.35 29.36
N ARG A 63 -37.10 -4.80 28.57
CA ARG A 63 -35.83 -5.47 28.25
C ARG A 63 -34.85 -5.51 29.44
N LYS A 64 -34.87 -4.48 30.28
CA LYS A 64 -34.07 -4.37 31.50
C LYS A 64 -34.46 -5.43 32.52
N HIS A 65 -35.76 -5.58 32.80
CA HIS A 65 -36.35 -6.59 33.70
C HIS A 65 -35.42 -7.08 34.83
N GLY A 66 -35.23 -6.23 35.86
CA GLY A 66 -34.52 -6.59 37.09
C GLY A 66 -33.00 -6.46 37.06
N ILE A 67 -32.36 -6.22 35.90
CA ILE A 67 -30.91 -5.98 35.84
C ILE A 67 -30.57 -4.51 36.13
N VAL A 68 -29.31 -4.26 36.53
CA VAL A 68 -28.84 -2.94 36.94
C VAL A 68 -28.80 -1.98 35.74
N GLY A 69 -29.30 -0.77 35.92
CA GLY A 69 -29.32 0.25 34.88
C GLY A 69 -30.21 1.43 35.27
N PRO A 70 -30.20 2.56 34.52
CA PRO A 70 -30.99 3.73 34.86
C PRO A 70 -32.49 3.39 34.93
N ALA A 71 -33.20 4.02 35.86
CA ALA A 71 -34.66 3.91 35.97
C ALA A 71 -35.37 4.71 34.85
N TRP A 72 -34.70 5.72 34.30
CA TRP A 72 -35.17 6.49 33.16
C TRP A 72 -33.98 6.76 32.24
N LYS A 73 -34.08 6.40 30.96
CA LYS A 73 -33.04 6.73 29.98
C LYS A 73 -33.42 8.00 29.23
N MET A 74 -32.44 8.75 28.73
CA MET A 74 -32.72 9.84 27.78
C MET A 74 -33.52 9.27 26.60
N PRO A 75 -34.73 9.78 26.30
CA PRO A 75 -35.59 9.19 25.28
C PRO A 75 -34.88 9.06 23.94
N PHE A 76 -35.02 7.88 23.33
CA PHE A 76 -34.34 7.45 22.10
C PHE A 76 -32.82 7.36 22.23
N ILE A 77 -32.13 8.44 22.56
CA ILE A 77 -30.67 8.59 22.45
C ILE A 77 -29.92 7.77 23.51
N GLY A 78 -30.40 7.72 24.75
CA GLY A 78 -29.66 7.10 25.86
C GLY A 78 -28.34 7.81 26.18
N PRO A 79 -27.33 7.13 26.77
CA PRO A 79 -26.03 7.72 27.08
C PRO A 79 -25.10 7.78 25.85
N PHE A 80 -25.59 8.40 24.78
CA PHE A 80 -24.89 8.49 23.50
C PHE A 80 -23.54 9.21 23.62
N LEU A 81 -23.48 10.35 24.33
CA LEU A 81 -22.24 11.11 24.51
C LEU A 81 -21.15 10.29 25.22
N GLU A 82 -21.53 9.38 26.13
CA GLU A 82 -20.57 8.45 26.77
C GLU A 82 -20.02 7.41 25.79
N SER A 83 -20.76 7.12 24.71
CA SER A 83 -20.32 6.20 23.67
C SER A 83 -19.39 6.89 22.66
N VAL A 84 -19.48 8.22 22.53
CA VAL A 84 -18.58 9.06 21.71
C VAL A 84 -17.25 9.27 22.43
N HIS A 85 -17.29 9.49 23.76
CA HIS A 85 -16.10 9.66 24.60
C HIS A 85 -16.07 8.57 25.68
N PRO A 86 -15.56 7.37 25.34
CA PRO A 86 -15.51 6.26 26.27
C PRO A 86 -14.58 6.58 27.46
N ASP A 87 -15.10 6.39 28.66
CA ASP A 87 -14.38 6.62 29.93
C ASP A 87 -14.23 5.30 30.68
N PHE A 88 -12.97 4.91 30.93
CA PHE A 88 -12.65 3.69 31.67
C PHE A 88 -13.29 3.65 33.06
N LYS A 89 -13.34 4.77 33.78
CA LYS A 89 -13.90 4.84 35.15
C LYS A 89 -15.40 4.51 35.12
N LYS A 90 -16.13 4.96 34.10
CA LYS A 90 -17.55 4.62 33.90
C LYS A 90 -17.76 3.14 33.54
N TYR A 91 -16.87 2.54 32.76
CA TYR A 91 -16.92 1.10 32.51
C TYR A 91 -16.69 0.31 33.81
N LYS A 92 -15.67 0.68 34.59
CA LYS A 92 -15.38 0.07 35.88
C LYS A 92 -16.56 0.14 36.84
N GLN A 93 -17.20 1.32 36.97
CA GLN A 93 -18.43 1.49 37.76
C GLN A 93 -19.56 0.56 37.28
N LYS A 94 -19.74 0.38 35.97
CA LYS A 94 -20.76 -0.53 35.42
C LYS A 94 -20.44 -1.99 35.75
N TRP A 95 -19.17 -2.39 35.76
CA TRP A 95 -18.76 -3.74 36.15
C TRP A 95 -18.96 -4.00 37.64
N GLU A 96 -18.68 -3.00 38.48
CA GLU A 96 -18.86 -3.05 39.94
C GLU A 96 -20.34 -2.97 40.38
N SER A 97 -21.21 -2.41 39.53
CA SER A 97 -22.63 -2.22 39.84
C SER A 97 -23.43 -3.53 39.99
N GLY A 98 -22.92 -4.65 39.43
CA GLY A 98 -23.53 -5.97 39.53
C GLY A 98 -23.10 -6.93 38.42
N ASP A 99 -23.46 -8.20 38.57
CA ASP A 99 -23.14 -9.28 37.62
C ASP A 99 -23.68 -9.01 36.20
N LEU A 100 -24.87 -8.41 36.13
CA LEU A 100 -25.50 -7.93 34.91
C LEU A 100 -25.91 -6.47 35.07
N SER A 101 -25.42 -5.63 34.16
CA SER A 101 -25.89 -4.26 33.98
C SER A 101 -26.34 -4.01 32.54
N CYS A 102 -27.05 -2.93 32.28
CA CYS A 102 -27.52 -2.60 30.93
C CYS A 102 -27.40 -1.13 30.58
N VAL A 103 -27.26 -0.90 29.28
CA VAL A 103 -27.27 0.40 28.63
C VAL A 103 -28.13 0.29 27.38
N SER A 104 -28.86 1.34 27.04
CA SER A 104 -29.64 1.40 25.80
C SER A 104 -29.29 2.68 25.07
N VAL A 105 -28.67 2.55 23.89
CA VAL A 105 -28.29 3.67 23.02
C VAL A 105 -29.06 3.53 21.71
N PHE A 106 -29.85 4.53 21.34
CA PHE A 106 -30.84 4.42 20.25
C PHE A 106 -31.71 3.16 20.41
N HIS A 107 -31.84 2.39 19.34
CA HIS A 107 -32.58 1.13 19.29
C HIS A 107 -31.78 -0.09 19.80
N LYS A 108 -30.49 0.07 20.14
CA LYS A 108 -29.60 -1.01 20.58
C LYS A 108 -29.67 -1.14 22.10
N PHE A 109 -30.23 -2.26 22.57
CA PHE A 109 -30.24 -2.64 23.98
C PHE A 109 -29.04 -3.54 24.28
N VAL A 110 -28.18 -3.12 25.20
CA VAL A 110 -26.89 -3.73 25.50
C VAL A 110 -26.85 -4.18 26.95
N VAL A 111 -26.53 -5.45 27.18
CA VAL A 111 -26.28 -6.02 28.50
C VAL A 111 -24.78 -6.20 28.70
N ILE A 112 -24.26 -5.88 29.87
CA ILE A 112 -22.86 -6.06 30.25
C ILE A 112 -22.82 -7.22 31.26
N ALA A 113 -22.01 -8.23 30.94
CA ALA A 113 -21.76 -9.40 31.77
C ALA A 113 -20.41 -9.24 32.48
N SER A 114 -20.44 -8.90 33.76
CA SER A 114 -19.27 -8.42 34.51
C SER A 114 -18.46 -9.55 35.15
N SER A 115 -19.10 -10.65 35.55
CA SER A 115 -18.40 -11.75 36.23
C SER A 115 -17.67 -12.68 35.25
N ARG A 116 -16.62 -13.36 35.73
CA ARG A 116 -15.84 -14.32 34.92
C ARG A 116 -16.72 -15.46 34.40
N GLU A 117 -17.66 -15.96 35.19
CA GLU A 117 -18.58 -17.05 34.81
C GLU A 117 -19.48 -16.62 33.67
N LEU A 118 -20.05 -15.40 33.75
CA LEU A 118 -20.93 -14.87 32.73
C LEU A 118 -20.17 -14.53 31.45
N ALA A 119 -18.99 -13.92 31.56
CA ALA A 119 -18.13 -13.66 30.40
C ALA A 119 -17.77 -14.96 29.67
N ARG A 120 -17.36 -16.00 30.41
CA ARG A 120 -17.10 -17.33 29.84
C ARG A 120 -18.36 -17.96 29.24
N LYS A 121 -19.51 -17.83 29.89
CA LYS A 121 -20.78 -18.35 29.35
C LYS A 121 -21.11 -17.69 28.01
N VAL A 122 -20.94 -16.37 27.90
CA VAL A 122 -21.12 -15.61 26.66
C VAL A 122 -20.19 -16.13 25.56
N PHE A 123 -18.88 -16.20 25.83
CA PHE A 123 -17.89 -16.70 24.86
C PHE A 123 -18.14 -18.14 24.41
N ASN A 124 -18.64 -19.01 25.29
CA ASN A 124 -18.90 -20.43 25.01
C ASN A 124 -20.34 -20.71 24.56
N SER A 125 -21.11 -19.69 24.14
CA SER A 125 -22.49 -19.85 23.67
C SER A 125 -22.68 -19.55 22.17
N PRO A 126 -21.91 -20.16 21.24
CA PRO A 126 -22.02 -19.89 19.80
C PRO A 126 -23.37 -20.31 19.22
N GLY A 127 -24.13 -21.18 19.90
CA GLY A 127 -25.49 -21.55 19.48
C GLY A 127 -26.50 -20.41 19.66
N PHE A 128 -26.23 -19.46 20.57
CA PHE A 128 -27.12 -18.35 20.92
C PHE A 128 -26.60 -17.01 20.42
N LEU A 129 -25.28 -16.82 20.50
CA LEU A 129 -24.63 -15.55 20.29
C LEU A 129 -23.69 -15.64 19.08
N LYS A 130 -23.46 -14.50 18.44
CA LYS A 130 -22.38 -14.32 17.47
C LYS A 130 -21.62 -13.03 17.79
N PRO A 131 -20.28 -12.98 17.62
CA PRO A 131 -19.53 -11.74 17.74
C PRO A 131 -20.13 -10.69 16.82
N THR A 132 -20.07 -9.43 17.24
CA THR A 132 -20.50 -8.32 16.41
C THR A 132 -19.54 -7.16 16.58
N VAL A 133 -19.32 -6.45 15.48
CA VAL A 133 -18.53 -5.23 15.42
C VAL A 133 -19.43 -4.08 14.97
N VAL A 134 -18.87 -2.87 14.91
CA VAL A 134 -19.57 -1.70 14.39
C VAL A 134 -20.03 -1.92 12.93
N ASP A 135 -21.13 -1.28 12.56
CA ASP A 135 -21.83 -1.54 11.28
C ASP A 135 -20.97 -1.21 10.04
N VAL A 136 -19.95 -0.36 10.18
CA VAL A 136 -19.00 -0.01 9.13
C VAL A 136 -17.90 -1.07 8.91
N ALA A 137 -17.62 -1.92 9.90
CA ALA A 137 -16.52 -2.88 9.82
C ALA A 137 -16.65 -3.90 8.66
N PRO A 138 -17.82 -4.48 8.34
CA PRO A 138 -17.97 -5.33 7.15
C PRO A 138 -17.71 -4.59 5.84
N LYS A 139 -17.86 -3.26 5.82
CA LYS A 139 -17.60 -2.42 4.65
C LYS A 139 -16.10 -2.17 4.48
N LEU A 140 -15.33 -2.11 5.58
CA LEU A 140 -13.88 -1.92 5.55
C LEU A 140 -13.12 -3.24 5.34
N LEU A 141 -13.46 -4.28 6.11
CA LEU A 141 -12.75 -5.57 6.09
C LEU A 141 -13.23 -6.51 4.96
N GLY A 142 -14.33 -6.15 4.30
CA GLY A 142 -15.01 -6.96 3.28
C GLY A 142 -16.03 -7.93 3.89
N ALA A 143 -17.28 -7.89 3.41
CA ALA A 143 -18.39 -8.67 3.97
C ALA A 143 -18.21 -10.19 3.83
N THR A 144 -17.33 -10.64 2.92
CA THR A 144 -16.99 -12.05 2.70
C THR A 144 -15.87 -12.57 3.60
N ASN A 145 -15.27 -11.69 4.42
CA ASN A 145 -14.13 -12.04 5.25
C ASN A 145 -14.49 -13.07 6.33
N TRP A 146 -13.55 -13.98 6.62
CA TRP A 146 -13.77 -15.13 7.49
C TRP A 146 -14.13 -14.77 8.93
N VAL A 147 -13.75 -13.57 9.38
CA VAL A 147 -14.12 -13.01 10.69
C VAL A 147 -15.62 -12.79 10.86
N PHE A 148 -16.36 -12.64 9.76
CA PHE A 148 -17.81 -12.47 9.77
C PHE A 148 -18.57 -13.79 9.57
N LEU A 149 -17.85 -14.89 9.30
CA LEU A 149 -18.45 -16.22 9.26
C LEU A 149 -18.86 -16.64 10.68
N ASP A 150 -19.91 -17.46 10.76
CA ASP A 150 -20.46 -17.99 12.00
C ASP A 150 -20.63 -19.52 11.90
N GLY A 151 -20.62 -20.19 13.06
CA GLY A 151 -20.79 -21.63 13.15
C GLY A 151 -19.73 -22.44 12.40
N LYS A 152 -20.18 -23.47 11.67
CA LYS A 152 -19.29 -24.45 11.02
C LYS A 152 -18.34 -23.79 10.00
N ASN A 153 -18.81 -22.80 9.24
CA ASN A 153 -18.00 -22.14 8.22
C ASN A 153 -16.79 -21.40 8.83
N HIS A 154 -17.01 -20.72 9.96
CA HIS A 154 -15.93 -20.07 10.70
C HIS A 154 -14.92 -21.09 11.23
N VAL A 155 -15.41 -22.15 11.86
CA VAL A 155 -14.56 -23.20 12.45
C VAL A 155 -13.71 -23.90 11.39
N GLU A 156 -14.27 -24.25 10.23
CA GLU A 156 -13.52 -24.90 9.15
C GLU A 156 -12.49 -23.97 8.51
N TYR A 157 -12.83 -22.70 8.27
CA TYR A 157 -11.87 -21.71 7.75
C TYR A 157 -10.69 -21.57 8.72
N ARG A 158 -11.00 -21.39 10.01
CA ARG A 158 -10.00 -21.21 11.07
C ARG A 158 -9.06 -22.41 11.19
N LYS A 159 -9.55 -23.65 11.06
CA LYS A 159 -8.70 -24.85 11.08
C LYS A 159 -7.59 -24.76 10.02
N GLY A 160 -7.93 -24.26 8.83
CA GLY A 160 -6.95 -24.05 7.75
C GLY A 160 -5.86 -23.02 8.05
N LEU A 161 -6.05 -22.16 9.06
CA LEU A 161 -5.09 -21.15 9.47
C LEU A 161 -4.20 -21.60 10.64
N ASN A 162 -4.57 -22.64 11.38
CA ASN A 162 -3.85 -23.07 12.59
C ASN A 162 -2.38 -23.45 12.29
N GLY A 163 -2.10 -24.00 11.10
CA GLY A 163 -0.74 -24.35 10.68
C GLY A 163 0.22 -23.17 10.63
N LEU A 164 -0.31 -21.94 10.47
CA LEU A 164 0.46 -20.70 10.33
C LEU A 164 1.02 -20.18 11.66
N PHE A 165 0.52 -20.69 12.79
CA PHE A 165 0.89 -20.25 14.15
C PHE A 165 1.46 -21.39 15.01
N THR A 166 1.95 -22.46 14.36
CA THR A 166 2.68 -23.53 15.05
C THR A 166 4.05 -23.05 15.53
N ARG A 167 4.66 -23.75 16.49
CA ARG A 167 6.03 -23.44 16.96
C ARG A 167 7.01 -23.31 15.79
N GLN A 168 7.02 -24.30 14.90
CA GLN A 168 7.89 -24.33 13.72
C GLN A 168 7.59 -23.18 12.75
N ALA A 169 6.31 -22.83 12.54
CA ALA A 169 5.94 -21.70 11.71
C ALA A 169 6.47 -20.37 12.28
N LEU A 170 6.26 -20.13 13.58
CA LEU A 170 6.71 -18.92 14.24
C LEU A 170 8.23 -18.78 14.24
N GLU A 171 8.95 -19.89 14.42
CA GLU A 171 10.41 -19.93 14.34
C GLU A 171 10.95 -19.44 12.99
N MET A 172 10.29 -19.82 11.88
CA MET A 172 10.67 -19.35 10.53
C MET A 172 10.49 -17.83 10.34
N TYR A 173 9.62 -17.18 11.12
CA TYR A 173 9.34 -15.74 10.97
C TYR A 173 10.20 -14.86 11.87
N LEU A 174 10.84 -15.43 12.90
CA LEU A 174 11.63 -14.70 13.89
C LEU A 174 12.73 -13.82 13.28
N PRO A 175 13.51 -14.26 12.26
CA PRO A 175 14.57 -13.42 11.69
C PRO A 175 14.05 -12.09 11.14
N GLY A 176 12.89 -12.11 10.46
CA GLY A 176 12.25 -10.90 9.93
C GLY A 176 11.79 -9.95 11.04
N GLN A 177 11.25 -10.48 12.15
CA GLN A 177 10.87 -9.66 13.30
C GLN A 177 12.10 -8.97 13.91
N GLU A 178 13.19 -9.72 14.05
CA GLU A 178 14.43 -9.23 14.64
C GLU A 178 15.11 -8.12 13.81
N GLU A 179 15.07 -8.22 12.47
CA GLU A 179 15.49 -7.16 11.56
C GLU A 179 14.75 -5.86 11.85
N VAL A 180 13.41 -5.93 11.94
CA VAL A 180 12.56 -4.77 12.18
C VAL A 180 12.87 -4.14 13.54
N TYR A 181 12.98 -4.94 14.62
CA TYR A 181 13.35 -4.41 15.94
C TYR A 181 14.69 -3.67 15.89
N SER A 182 15.71 -4.28 15.27
CA SER A 182 17.05 -3.69 15.20
C SER A 182 17.05 -2.35 14.48
N LYS A 183 16.32 -2.27 13.37
CA LYS A 183 16.15 -1.06 12.58
C LYS A 183 15.44 0.04 13.36
N TYR A 184 14.29 -0.28 13.97
CA TYR A 184 13.50 0.71 14.69
C TYR A 184 14.18 1.16 15.97
N PHE A 185 14.82 0.26 16.73
CA PHE A 185 15.56 0.65 17.94
C PHE A 185 16.73 1.57 17.62
N LYS A 186 17.41 1.36 16.49
CA LYS A 186 18.39 2.34 15.99
C LYS A 186 17.73 3.68 15.67
N SER A 187 16.60 3.66 14.94
CA SER A 187 15.83 4.88 14.65
C SER A 187 15.38 5.60 15.92
N PHE A 188 15.06 4.88 17.00
CA PHE A 188 14.65 5.47 18.27
C PHE A 188 15.82 6.27 18.86
N VAL A 189 17.01 5.68 18.85
CA VAL A 189 18.25 6.34 19.28
C VAL A 189 18.53 7.60 18.47
N ASP A 190 18.39 7.53 17.16
CA ASP A 190 18.68 8.66 16.26
C ASP A 190 17.64 9.79 16.46
N MET A 191 16.34 9.47 16.54
CA MET A 191 15.27 10.43 16.82
C MET A 191 15.46 11.17 18.14
N SER A 192 15.86 10.47 19.20
CA SER A 192 16.09 11.11 20.51
C SER A 192 17.28 12.05 20.48
N LYS A 193 18.37 11.68 19.79
CA LYS A 193 19.52 12.57 19.61
C LYS A 193 19.16 13.84 18.84
N GLU A 194 18.40 13.70 17.77
CA GLU A 194 17.91 14.83 16.96
C GLU A 194 17.01 15.77 17.76
N ASN A 195 16.22 15.24 18.69
CA ASN A 195 15.38 16.02 19.61
C ASN A 195 16.14 16.52 20.86
N GLY A 196 17.47 16.44 20.89
CA GLY A 196 18.28 16.89 22.03
C GLY A 196 18.00 16.12 23.33
N MET A 197 17.56 14.86 23.22
CA MET A 197 17.14 14.00 24.33
C MET A 197 15.96 14.55 25.12
N ALA A 198 15.24 15.55 24.58
CA ALA A 198 14.04 16.06 25.22
C ALA A 198 12.94 15.00 25.20
N PRO A 199 12.12 14.91 26.26
CA PRO A 199 10.98 14.02 26.28
C PRO A 199 10.09 14.29 25.05
N THR A 200 9.76 13.23 24.30
CA THR A 200 8.77 13.26 23.20
C THR A 200 7.77 12.09 23.29
N PRO A 201 6.57 12.18 22.70
CA PRO A 201 5.59 11.09 22.65
C PRO A 201 6.03 9.89 21.78
N TRP A 202 6.05 8.69 22.36
CA TRP A 202 6.48 7.46 21.64
C TRP A 202 5.37 6.59 21.08
N MET A 203 4.13 6.77 21.50
CA MET A 203 3.01 5.89 21.11
C MET A 203 2.84 5.77 19.58
N PRO A 204 2.86 6.86 18.77
CA PRO A 204 2.78 6.74 17.31
C PRO A 204 3.93 5.92 16.73
N VAL A 205 5.12 6.05 17.31
CA VAL A 205 6.33 5.32 16.89
C VAL A 205 6.22 3.82 17.26
N PHE A 206 5.68 3.50 18.43
CA PHE A 206 5.40 2.11 18.82
C PHE A 206 4.33 1.46 17.96
N ARG A 207 3.29 2.22 17.56
CA ARG A 207 2.30 1.75 16.58
C ARG A 207 2.96 1.43 15.24
N GLU A 208 3.82 2.32 14.75
CA GLU A 208 4.56 2.08 13.50
C GLU A 208 5.45 0.84 13.61
N LEU A 209 6.22 0.71 14.69
CA LEU A 209 7.03 -0.47 14.97
C LEU A 209 6.19 -1.76 14.94
N MET A 210 5.07 -1.80 15.66
CA MET A 210 4.21 -2.99 15.69
C MET A 210 3.55 -3.27 14.34
N CYS A 211 3.25 -2.23 13.56
CA CYS A 211 2.76 -2.38 12.18
C CYS A 211 3.83 -3.01 11.30
N ALA A 212 5.06 -2.50 11.38
CA ALA A 212 6.19 -2.98 10.60
C ALA A 212 6.52 -4.44 10.92
N VAL A 213 6.52 -4.81 12.21
CA VAL A 213 6.74 -6.20 12.65
C VAL A 213 5.62 -7.12 12.15
N SER A 214 4.37 -6.67 12.25
CA SER A 214 3.21 -7.42 11.73
C SER A 214 3.30 -7.59 10.22
N CYS A 215 3.57 -6.52 9.47
CA CYS A 215 3.76 -6.57 8.02
C CYS A 215 4.89 -7.52 7.64
N ARG A 216 6.07 -7.40 8.27
CA ARG A 216 7.19 -8.31 7.97
C ARG A 216 6.85 -9.77 8.30
N THR A 217 6.18 -10.04 9.42
CA THR A 217 5.77 -11.40 9.79
C THR A 217 4.71 -11.95 8.84
N PHE A 218 3.75 -11.12 8.43
CA PHE A 218 2.58 -11.57 7.70
C PHE A 218 2.82 -11.65 6.20
N VAL A 219 3.51 -10.66 5.63
CA VAL A 219 3.76 -10.53 4.19
C VAL A 219 5.24 -10.60 3.81
N GLY A 220 6.19 -10.63 4.74
CA GLY A 220 7.61 -10.79 4.39
C GLY A 220 8.21 -9.56 3.70
N HIS A 221 9.11 -9.80 2.74
CA HIS A 221 9.87 -8.77 2.03
C HIS A 221 9.24 -8.29 0.71
N TYR A 222 7.95 -8.58 0.50
CA TYR A 222 7.27 -8.19 -0.75
C TYR A 222 6.84 -6.72 -0.80
N MET A 223 7.01 -5.98 0.31
CA MET A 223 6.72 -4.55 0.44
C MET A 223 7.96 -3.76 0.86
N SER A 224 8.08 -2.54 0.34
CA SER A 224 9.08 -1.57 0.77
C SER A 224 8.74 -0.95 2.12
N ASP A 225 9.74 -0.37 2.76
CA ASP A 225 9.57 0.32 4.04
C ASP A 225 8.64 1.54 3.94
N THR A 226 8.63 2.20 2.77
CA THR A 226 7.73 3.32 2.49
C THR A 226 6.27 2.86 2.50
N ILE A 227 5.98 1.72 1.85
CA ILE A 227 4.65 1.11 1.87
C ILE A 227 4.28 0.70 3.31
N VAL A 228 5.19 0.10 4.07
CA VAL A 228 4.94 -0.24 5.48
C VAL A 228 4.55 0.99 6.32
N LYS A 229 5.28 2.10 6.16
CA LYS A 229 4.95 3.37 6.83
C LYS A 229 3.59 3.93 6.40
N ARG A 230 3.28 3.87 5.11
CA ARG A 230 1.96 4.26 4.58
C ARG A 230 0.86 3.39 5.18
N ILE A 231 1.04 2.07 5.23
CA ILE A 231 0.08 1.13 5.84
C ILE A 231 -0.11 1.45 7.32
N ALA A 232 0.95 1.80 8.06
CA ALA A 232 0.82 2.20 9.46
C ALA A 232 -0.09 3.44 9.64
N HIS A 233 0.05 4.44 8.76
CA HIS A 233 -0.82 5.62 8.73
C HIS A 233 -2.25 5.27 8.27
N ASP A 234 -2.40 4.55 7.17
CA ASP A 234 -3.69 4.14 6.62
C ASP A 234 -4.47 3.28 7.62
N TYR A 235 -3.78 2.41 8.37
CA TYR A 235 -4.38 1.61 9.42
C TYR A 235 -4.92 2.46 10.58
N TYR A 236 -4.27 3.58 10.91
CA TYR A 236 -4.85 4.52 11.87
C TYR A 236 -6.19 5.10 11.38
N LEU A 237 -6.28 5.47 10.10
CA LEU A 237 -7.54 5.94 9.50
C LEU A 237 -8.63 4.86 9.50
N ILE A 238 -8.25 3.61 9.23
CA ILE A 238 -9.15 2.45 9.34
C ILE A 238 -9.66 2.30 10.78
N THR A 239 -8.78 2.44 11.77
CA THR A 239 -9.14 2.31 13.19
C THR A 239 -10.06 3.45 13.65
N ALA A 240 -9.77 4.69 13.24
CA ALA A 240 -10.61 5.85 13.53
C ALA A 240 -12.02 5.71 12.91
N ALA A 241 -12.11 5.09 11.72
CA ALA A 241 -13.38 4.77 11.09
C ALA A 241 -14.19 3.68 11.83
N LEU A 242 -13.57 2.96 12.77
CA LEU A 242 -14.19 1.87 13.55
C LEU A 242 -14.62 2.28 14.96
N GLU A 243 -14.48 3.56 15.32
CA GLU A 243 -15.02 4.10 16.57
C GLU A 243 -16.51 3.75 16.75
N LEU A 244 -16.93 3.57 18.00
CA LEU A 244 -18.26 3.04 18.38
C LEU A 244 -19.45 3.82 17.82
N VAL A 245 -19.26 5.12 17.58
CA VAL A 245 -20.27 6.03 17.03
C VAL A 245 -19.77 6.55 15.69
N ASN A 246 -20.28 5.96 14.60
CA ASN A 246 -20.01 6.41 13.24
C ASN A 246 -21.30 6.38 12.42
N PHE A 247 -21.39 7.23 11.39
CA PHE A 247 -22.54 7.20 10.48
C PHE A 247 -22.65 5.82 9.82
N PRO A 248 -23.87 5.25 9.72
CA PRO A 248 -24.06 3.94 9.10
C PRO A 248 -23.79 3.95 7.59
N ILE A 249 -23.66 5.12 6.97
CA ILE A 249 -23.40 5.32 5.54
C ILE A 249 -22.02 5.98 5.40
N ILE A 250 -21.21 5.50 4.45
CA ILE A 250 -19.92 6.08 4.15
C ILE A 250 -20.17 7.34 3.31
N ILE A 251 -19.93 8.51 3.90
CA ILE A 251 -20.10 9.81 3.24
C ILE A 251 -18.72 10.36 2.85
N PRO A 252 -18.52 10.89 1.64
CA PRO A 252 -17.24 11.47 1.22
C PRO A 252 -16.65 12.44 2.25
N TYR A 253 -15.32 12.40 2.42
CA TYR A 253 -14.55 13.23 3.35
C TYR A 253 -14.81 13.03 4.85
N THR A 254 -15.59 12.01 5.24
CA THR A 254 -15.73 11.61 6.66
C THR A 254 -14.67 10.59 7.09
N LYS A 255 -14.50 10.37 8.40
CA LYS A 255 -13.63 9.31 8.95
C LYS A 255 -13.88 7.96 8.27
N THR A 256 -15.14 7.60 8.09
CA THR A 256 -15.53 6.33 7.45
C THR A 256 -15.15 6.24 5.97
N TRP A 257 -15.07 7.36 5.25
CA TRP A 257 -14.61 7.41 3.87
C TRP A 257 -13.10 7.27 3.75
N TYR A 258 -12.35 8.01 4.56
CA TYR A 258 -10.89 7.85 4.64
C TYR A 258 -10.52 6.43 5.07
N GLY A 259 -11.20 5.87 6.08
CA GLY A 259 -11.00 4.49 6.50
C GLY A 259 -11.31 3.49 5.39
N LYS A 260 -12.34 3.70 4.57
CA LYS A 260 -12.65 2.83 3.43
C LYS A 260 -11.60 2.90 2.33
N LYS A 261 -11.17 4.11 1.97
CA LYS A 261 -10.10 4.32 0.99
C LYS A 261 -8.79 3.68 1.45
N ALA A 262 -8.42 3.91 2.70
CA ALA A 262 -7.26 3.29 3.34
C ALA A 262 -7.37 1.75 3.33
N ALA A 263 -8.52 1.18 3.72
CA ALA A 263 -8.74 -0.27 3.69
C ALA A 263 -8.58 -0.87 2.29
N ASP A 264 -9.14 -0.21 1.27
CA ASP A 264 -9.02 -0.66 -0.13
C ASP A 264 -7.58 -0.64 -0.61
N MET A 265 -6.82 0.40 -0.25
CA MET A 265 -5.41 0.52 -0.60
C MET A 265 -4.56 -0.55 0.09
N VAL A 266 -4.76 -0.79 1.39
CA VAL A 266 -4.06 -1.86 2.12
C VAL A 266 -4.38 -3.24 1.53
N LEU A 267 -5.65 -3.51 1.21
CA LEU A 267 -6.07 -4.76 0.58
C LEU A 267 -5.45 -4.97 -0.80
N ASP A 268 -5.28 -3.91 -1.58
CA ASP A 268 -4.63 -3.97 -2.89
C ASP A 268 -3.13 -4.25 -2.77
N GLU A 269 -2.43 -3.57 -1.85
CA GLU A 269 -1.01 -3.82 -1.59
C GLU A 269 -0.76 -5.27 -1.13
N PHE A 270 -1.61 -5.80 -0.23
CA PHE A 270 -1.52 -7.18 0.19
C PHE A 270 -1.86 -8.18 -0.94
N ALA A 271 -2.73 -7.82 -1.89
CA ALA A 271 -2.98 -8.64 -3.05
C ALA A 271 -1.77 -8.67 -4.01
N LYS A 272 -1.09 -7.53 -4.23
CA LYS A 272 0.18 -7.48 -4.98
C LYS A 272 1.24 -8.36 -4.32
N CYS A 273 1.33 -8.34 -2.99
CA CYS A 273 2.23 -9.22 -2.24
C CYS A 273 1.89 -10.69 -2.43
N ALA A 274 0.60 -11.05 -2.42
CA ALA A 274 0.16 -12.43 -2.65
C ALA A 274 0.58 -12.94 -4.03
N VAL A 275 0.53 -12.10 -5.07
CA VAL A 275 1.04 -12.43 -6.41
C VAL A 275 2.55 -12.69 -6.37
N LYS A 276 3.33 -11.77 -5.79
CA LYS A 276 4.80 -11.91 -5.66
C LYS A 276 5.16 -13.19 -4.88
N ALA A 277 4.46 -13.46 -3.78
CA ALA A 277 4.66 -14.63 -2.95
C ALA A 277 4.33 -15.93 -3.71
N LYS A 278 3.22 -15.97 -4.47
CA LYS A 278 2.87 -17.15 -5.30
C LYS A 278 3.95 -17.47 -6.31
N VAL A 279 4.50 -16.46 -6.99
CA VAL A 279 5.60 -16.63 -7.95
C VAL A 279 6.85 -17.17 -7.24
N ARG A 280 7.27 -16.55 -6.13
CA ARG A 280 8.46 -16.99 -5.37
C ARG A 280 8.31 -18.41 -4.82
N MET A 281 7.14 -18.75 -4.27
CA MET A 281 6.90 -20.09 -3.74
C MET A 281 6.83 -21.15 -4.85
N ALA A 282 6.25 -20.82 -6.00
CA ALA A 282 6.25 -21.70 -7.18
C ALA A 282 7.67 -21.96 -7.71
N ALA A 283 8.58 -20.99 -7.59
CA ALA A 283 9.99 -21.14 -7.93
C ALA A 283 10.82 -21.91 -6.88
N GLY A 284 10.20 -22.42 -5.80
CA GLY A 284 10.88 -23.18 -4.75
C GLY A 284 11.57 -22.32 -3.68
N GLY A 285 11.17 -21.06 -3.52
CA GLY A 285 11.66 -20.20 -2.45
C GLY A 285 11.35 -20.72 -1.05
N GLU A 286 12.17 -20.35 -0.06
CA GLU A 286 11.97 -20.71 1.34
C GLU A 286 10.85 -19.91 2.00
N VAL A 287 10.16 -20.52 2.97
CA VAL A 287 9.09 -19.86 3.74
C VAL A 287 9.71 -18.88 4.72
N THR A 288 9.39 -17.60 4.58
CA THR A 288 9.92 -16.52 5.44
C THR A 288 8.84 -15.74 6.19
N CYS A 289 7.57 -15.89 5.81
CA CYS A 289 6.43 -15.19 6.40
C CYS A 289 5.15 -16.04 6.36
N ILE A 290 4.09 -15.57 7.03
CA ILE A 290 2.79 -16.27 7.05
C ILE A 290 2.22 -16.45 5.64
N MET A 291 2.33 -15.45 4.77
CA MET A 291 1.84 -15.51 3.40
C MET A 291 2.54 -16.63 2.60
N ASP A 292 3.87 -16.73 2.71
CA ASP A 292 4.65 -17.83 2.10
C ASP A 292 4.16 -19.18 2.63
N ALA A 293 4.04 -19.32 3.96
CA ALA A 293 3.64 -20.56 4.60
C ALA A 293 2.24 -21.01 4.15
N TRP A 294 1.31 -20.07 4.02
CA TRP A 294 -0.05 -20.38 3.60
C TRP A 294 -0.13 -20.76 2.13
N ILE A 295 0.59 -20.04 1.26
CA ILE A 295 0.73 -20.41 -0.16
C ILE A 295 1.36 -21.78 -0.31
N LYS A 296 2.38 -22.11 0.48
CA LYS A 296 2.98 -23.44 0.49
C LYS A 296 1.97 -24.52 0.88
N GLN A 297 1.18 -24.31 1.92
CA GLN A 297 0.11 -25.24 2.34
C GLN A 297 -0.95 -25.43 1.24
N MET A 298 -1.30 -24.38 0.49
CA MET A 298 -2.19 -24.48 -0.67
C MET A 298 -1.57 -25.31 -1.79
N GLN A 299 -0.32 -25.05 -2.15
CA GLN A 299 0.41 -25.81 -3.18
C GLN A 299 0.54 -27.29 -2.81
N ASP A 300 0.85 -27.60 -1.55
CA ASP A 300 0.95 -28.98 -1.07
C ASP A 300 -0.42 -29.68 -1.08
N SER A 301 -1.48 -28.96 -0.74
CA SER A 301 -2.85 -29.44 -0.85
C SER A 301 -3.27 -29.71 -2.30
N ALA A 302 -2.87 -28.85 -3.24
CA ALA A 302 -3.12 -29.04 -4.67
C ALA A 302 -2.39 -30.28 -5.22
N LYS A 303 -1.09 -30.41 -4.92
CA LYS A 303 -0.29 -31.60 -5.29
C LYS A 303 -0.89 -32.89 -4.73
N TYR A 304 -1.35 -32.88 -3.48
CA TYR A 304 -2.02 -34.01 -2.87
C TYR A 304 -3.33 -34.38 -3.61
N ARG A 305 -4.17 -33.38 -3.94
CA ARG A 305 -5.40 -33.60 -4.73
C ARG A 305 -5.12 -34.18 -6.11
N GLU A 306 -4.10 -33.68 -6.80
CA GLU A 306 -3.70 -34.16 -8.14
C GLU A 306 -3.28 -35.62 -8.11
N ARG A 307 -2.47 -36.03 -7.12
CA ARG A 307 -2.05 -37.43 -6.95
C ARG A 307 -3.22 -38.36 -6.69
N LEU A 308 -4.16 -37.95 -5.83
CA LEU A 308 -5.41 -38.70 -5.61
C LEU A 308 -6.24 -38.82 -6.90
N ALA A 309 -6.33 -37.74 -7.69
CA ALA A 309 -7.05 -37.74 -8.96
C ALA A 309 -6.40 -38.67 -10.01
N ARG A 310 -5.08 -38.89 -9.94
CA ARG A 310 -4.34 -39.87 -10.77
C ARG A 310 -4.46 -41.31 -10.27
N GLY A 311 -5.15 -41.55 -9.15
CA GLY A 311 -5.31 -42.88 -8.56
C GLY A 311 -4.06 -43.40 -7.86
N GLU A 312 -3.11 -42.53 -7.50
CA GLU A 312 -1.91 -42.91 -6.76
C GLU A 312 -2.24 -43.24 -5.29
N GLU A 313 -1.63 -44.31 -4.76
CA GLU A 313 -1.61 -44.55 -3.32
C GLU A 313 -0.61 -43.58 -2.66
N VAL A 314 -1.13 -42.59 -1.93
CA VAL A 314 -0.31 -41.62 -1.20
C VAL A 314 -0.16 -42.06 0.26
N PRO A 315 1.06 -42.23 0.78
CA PRO A 315 1.28 -42.56 2.18
C PRO A 315 0.63 -41.55 3.12
N ALA A 316 0.08 -42.02 4.25
CA ALA A 316 -0.59 -41.15 5.22
C ALA A 316 0.32 -40.04 5.78
N SER A 317 1.64 -40.25 5.80
CA SER A 317 2.66 -39.27 6.20
C SER A 317 2.80 -38.08 5.25
N GLU A 318 2.41 -38.24 3.98
CA GLU A 318 2.49 -37.18 2.97
C GLU A 318 1.18 -36.39 2.84
N LYS A 319 0.14 -36.76 3.59
CA LYS A 319 -1.12 -36.04 3.62
C LYS A 319 -0.94 -34.71 4.35
N PRO A 320 -1.26 -33.57 3.73
CA PRO A 320 -1.28 -32.28 4.42
C PRO A 320 -2.22 -32.33 5.63
N ALA A 321 -1.78 -31.74 6.75
CA ALA A 321 -2.56 -31.71 8.00
C ALA A 321 -3.99 -31.19 7.80
N HIS A 322 -4.12 -30.16 6.94
CA HIS A 322 -5.39 -29.68 6.42
C HIS A 322 -5.30 -29.54 4.91
N VAL A 323 -6.21 -30.20 4.18
CA VAL A 323 -6.30 -30.08 2.73
C VAL A 323 -7.05 -28.80 2.40
N LEU A 324 -6.32 -27.76 2.00
CA LEU A 324 -6.85 -26.43 1.72
C LEU A 324 -7.28 -26.32 0.26
N ARG A 325 -8.42 -25.68 -0.02
CA ARG A 325 -8.72 -25.21 -1.39
C ARG A 325 -7.75 -24.11 -1.81
N ASP A 326 -7.75 -23.80 -3.10
CA ASP A 326 -7.02 -22.65 -3.61
C ASP A 326 -7.78 -21.36 -3.28
N PHE A 327 -7.04 -20.34 -2.86
CA PHE A 327 -7.55 -19.01 -2.55
C PHE A 327 -7.02 -17.99 -3.57
N THR A 328 -7.90 -17.08 -3.97
CA THR A 328 -7.56 -15.94 -4.84
C THR A 328 -6.62 -14.97 -4.12
N ASP A 329 -5.91 -14.13 -4.86
CA ASP A 329 -4.99 -13.14 -4.27
C ASP A 329 -5.73 -12.16 -3.33
N PHE A 330 -6.98 -11.84 -3.67
CA PHE A 330 -7.83 -11.00 -2.85
C PHE A 330 -8.33 -11.71 -1.59
N GLU A 331 -8.69 -13.00 -1.65
CA GLU A 331 -9.04 -13.75 -0.42
C GLU A 331 -7.83 -13.89 0.52
N ILE A 332 -6.63 -14.01 -0.06
CA ILE A 332 -5.40 -14.02 0.70
C ILE A 332 -5.20 -12.65 1.37
N SER A 333 -5.34 -11.56 0.60
CA SER A 333 -5.19 -10.20 1.12
C SER A 333 -6.20 -9.88 2.22
N GLN A 334 -7.46 -10.29 2.08
CA GLN A 334 -8.49 -10.15 3.12
C GLN A 334 -8.11 -10.85 4.43
N THR A 335 -7.54 -12.06 4.34
CA THR A 335 -7.14 -12.84 5.52
C THR A 335 -5.94 -12.22 6.22
N ILE A 336 -4.94 -11.76 5.45
CA ILE A 336 -3.77 -11.07 5.98
C ILE A 336 -4.17 -9.72 6.59
N PHE A 337 -5.07 -8.99 5.94
CA PHE A 337 -5.62 -7.74 6.47
C PHE A 337 -6.36 -7.97 7.78
N THR A 338 -7.08 -9.09 7.93
CA THR A 338 -7.66 -9.49 9.21
C THR A 338 -6.60 -9.74 10.29
N PHE A 339 -5.48 -10.40 9.96
CA PHE A 339 -4.42 -10.61 10.94
C PHE A 339 -3.84 -9.29 11.42
N LEU A 340 -3.56 -8.36 10.49
CA LEU A 340 -3.14 -7.00 10.84
C LEU A 340 -4.19 -6.31 11.71
N PHE A 341 -5.47 -6.38 11.31
CA PHE A 341 -6.58 -5.80 12.07
C PHE A 341 -6.67 -6.33 13.51
N ALA A 342 -6.51 -7.64 13.69
CA ALA A 342 -6.60 -8.26 15.00
C ALA A 342 -5.36 -8.02 15.88
N SER A 343 -4.17 -7.93 15.31
CA SER A 343 -2.93 -7.78 16.08
C SER A 343 -2.62 -6.33 16.42
N GLN A 344 -2.83 -5.40 15.49
CA GLN A 344 -2.14 -4.12 15.48
C GLN A 344 -2.40 -3.26 16.72
N ASP A 345 -3.66 -2.97 17.05
CA ASP A 345 -3.98 -2.12 18.21
C ASP A 345 -3.70 -2.84 19.54
N ALA A 346 -3.83 -4.17 19.58
CA ALA A 346 -3.59 -4.98 20.77
C ALA A 346 -2.09 -5.03 21.12
N THR A 347 -1.22 -5.32 20.15
CA THR A 347 0.23 -5.36 20.37
C THR A 347 0.81 -3.97 20.55
N SER A 348 0.26 -2.94 19.89
CA SER A 348 0.67 -1.54 20.11
C SER A 348 0.35 -1.06 21.53
N SER A 349 -0.82 -1.42 22.06
CA SER A 349 -1.19 -1.16 23.46
C SER A 349 -0.25 -1.86 24.43
N ALA A 350 -0.03 -3.17 24.25
CA ALA A 350 0.86 -3.94 25.11
C ALA A 350 2.32 -3.46 25.04
N CYS A 351 2.81 -3.09 23.85
CA CYS A 351 4.13 -2.49 23.65
C CYS A 351 4.29 -1.21 24.47
N THR A 352 3.34 -0.27 24.33
CA THR A 352 3.35 0.99 25.08
C THR A 352 3.37 0.76 26.59
N TRP A 353 2.49 -0.11 27.10
CA TRP A 353 2.45 -0.45 28.52
C TRP A 353 3.74 -1.13 29.00
N LEU A 354 4.34 -2.02 28.21
CA LEU A 354 5.61 -2.67 28.57
C LEU A 354 6.72 -1.63 28.76
N PHE A 355 6.91 -0.72 27.81
CA PHE A 355 7.94 0.31 27.91
C PHE A 355 7.73 1.20 29.15
N GLN A 356 6.50 1.68 29.39
CA GLN A 356 6.17 2.49 30.56
C GLN A 356 6.36 1.72 31.88
N LEU A 357 5.84 0.49 31.98
CA LEU A 357 5.91 -0.31 33.20
C LEU A 357 7.36 -0.65 33.56
N MET A 358 8.20 -0.94 32.56
CA MET A 358 9.63 -1.21 32.75
C MET A 358 10.40 0.06 33.15
N ALA A 359 10.06 1.22 32.59
CA ALA A 359 10.66 2.49 32.96
C ALA A 359 10.33 2.87 34.42
N GLY A 360 9.08 2.65 34.84
CA GLY A 360 8.64 2.89 36.22
C GLY A 360 9.07 1.84 37.24
N ARG A 361 9.70 0.73 36.80
CA ARG A 361 10.11 -0.42 37.63
C ARG A 361 11.50 -0.91 37.25
N PRO A 362 12.55 -0.11 37.52
CA PRO A 362 13.92 -0.44 37.13
C PRO A 362 14.41 -1.78 37.71
N GLU A 363 13.91 -2.21 38.86
CA GLU A 363 14.20 -3.50 39.48
C GLU A 363 13.67 -4.68 38.65
N VAL A 364 12.50 -4.53 38.02
CA VAL A 364 11.94 -5.55 37.11
C VAL A 364 12.72 -5.56 35.79
N LEU A 365 13.03 -4.38 35.25
CA LEU A 365 13.83 -4.24 34.03
C LEU A 365 15.24 -4.83 34.22
N ALA A 366 15.87 -4.65 35.38
CA ALA A 366 17.18 -5.22 35.69
C ALA A 366 17.18 -6.76 35.62
N LYS A 367 16.12 -7.41 36.11
CA LYS A 367 15.95 -8.87 36.00
C LYS A 367 15.73 -9.32 34.55
N VAL A 368 14.96 -8.56 33.74
CA VAL A 368 14.80 -8.83 32.30
C VAL A 368 16.16 -8.72 31.57
N ARG A 369 16.95 -7.70 31.89
CA ARG A 369 18.28 -7.46 31.32
C ARG A 369 19.26 -8.59 31.66
N GLU A 370 19.32 -8.98 32.93
CA GLU A 370 20.16 -10.10 33.38
C GLU A 370 19.80 -11.38 32.62
N GLU A 371 18.52 -11.74 32.57
CA GLU A 371 18.06 -12.95 31.89
C GLU A 371 18.43 -12.94 30.41
N ASN A 372 18.15 -11.83 29.71
CA ASN A 372 18.39 -11.70 28.27
C ASN A 372 19.88 -11.71 27.93
N LEU A 373 20.74 -11.14 28.79
CA LEU A 373 22.19 -11.18 28.61
C LEU A 373 22.76 -12.57 28.91
N ARG A 374 22.28 -13.23 29.96
CA ARG A 374 22.69 -14.58 30.35
C ARG A 374 22.36 -15.61 29.27
N LEU A 375 21.13 -15.58 28.73
CA LEU A 375 20.71 -16.50 27.65
C LEU A 375 21.48 -16.26 26.34
N ARG A 376 22.09 -15.08 26.19
CA ARG A 376 22.98 -14.76 25.07
C ARG A 376 24.45 -15.07 25.32
N GLY A 377 24.79 -15.66 26.47
CA GLY A 377 26.19 -15.93 26.83
C GLY A 377 27.03 -14.66 26.94
N GLY A 378 26.41 -13.51 27.26
CA GLY A 378 27.05 -12.20 27.32
C GLY A 378 27.12 -11.43 26.00
N ASP A 379 26.77 -12.04 24.86
CA ASP A 379 26.77 -11.35 23.56
C ASP A 379 25.46 -10.60 23.31
N ARG A 380 25.48 -9.27 23.47
CA ARG A 380 24.32 -8.41 23.25
C ARG A 380 23.77 -8.45 21.82
N ASN A 381 24.56 -8.88 20.84
CA ASN A 381 24.16 -8.92 19.43
C ASN A 381 23.70 -10.32 18.98
N LYS A 382 23.75 -11.34 19.86
CA LYS A 382 23.32 -12.69 19.50
C LYS A 382 21.82 -12.66 19.13
N PRO A 383 21.46 -13.19 17.94
CA PRO A 383 20.08 -13.21 17.46
C PRO A 383 19.20 -14.13 18.32
N PHE A 384 17.88 -13.93 18.21
CA PHE A 384 16.92 -14.84 18.81
C PHE A 384 16.86 -16.17 18.07
N ASP A 385 16.71 -17.24 18.84
CA ASP A 385 16.17 -18.51 18.36
C ASP A 385 14.97 -18.88 19.23
N MET A 386 14.18 -19.86 18.78
CA MET A 386 12.95 -20.24 19.48
C MET A 386 13.22 -20.83 20.87
N ASP A 387 14.30 -21.60 21.01
CA ASP A 387 14.71 -22.21 22.27
C ASP A 387 15.08 -21.14 23.32
N MET A 388 15.75 -20.07 22.89
CA MET A 388 16.07 -18.92 23.72
C MET A 388 14.80 -18.23 24.22
N LEU A 389 13.84 -17.94 23.34
CA LEU A 389 12.57 -17.31 23.73
C LEU A 389 11.78 -18.16 24.72
N GLU A 390 11.72 -19.47 24.52
CA GLU A 390 11.05 -20.41 25.44
C GLU A 390 11.73 -20.45 26.82
N SER A 391 13.04 -20.21 26.87
CA SER A 391 13.86 -20.15 28.08
C SER A 391 13.77 -18.81 28.85
N MET A 392 13.12 -17.78 28.30
CA MET A 392 12.94 -16.48 28.95
C MET A 392 11.81 -16.49 29.98
N VAL A 393 12.04 -17.13 31.12
CA VAL A 393 11.06 -17.29 32.20
C VAL A 393 10.61 -15.94 32.76
N TRP A 394 11.55 -15.05 33.06
CA TRP A 394 11.27 -13.74 33.64
C TRP A 394 10.63 -12.78 32.64
N THR A 395 11.15 -12.72 31.42
CA THR A 395 10.58 -11.89 30.35
C THR A 395 9.16 -12.34 30.01
N ARG A 396 8.89 -13.65 29.98
CA ARG A 396 7.53 -14.20 29.80
C ARG A 396 6.61 -13.79 30.94
N ALA A 397 7.08 -13.87 32.18
CA ALA A 397 6.30 -13.46 33.36
C ALA A 397 5.94 -11.97 33.31
N VAL A 398 6.87 -11.11 32.90
CA VAL A 398 6.63 -9.67 32.69
C VAL A 398 5.57 -9.44 31.62
N VAL A 399 5.69 -10.08 30.46
CA VAL A 399 4.71 -9.93 29.37
C VAL A 399 3.32 -10.41 29.80
N LYS A 400 3.23 -11.57 30.48
CA LYS A 400 1.95 -12.08 30.99
C LYS A 400 1.35 -11.16 32.06
N GLU A 401 2.18 -10.63 32.96
CA GLU A 401 1.71 -9.68 33.96
C GLU A 401 1.24 -8.37 33.34
N THR A 402 1.92 -7.85 32.31
CA THR A 402 1.44 -6.67 31.58
C THR A 402 0.09 -6.93 30.93
N LEU A 403 -0.07 -8.07 30.27
CA LEU A 403 -1.33 -8.46 29.65
C LEU A 403 -2.46 -8.70 30.67
N ARG A 404 -2.14 -9.13 31.90
CA ARG A 404 -3.11 -9.23 33.01
C ARG A 404 -3.49 -7.87 33.56
N TYR A 405 -2.49 -7.07 33.88
CA TYR A 405 -2.60 -5.79 34.59
C TYR A 405 -3.18 -4.69 33.69
N ARG A 406 -2.89 -4.75 32.39
CA ARG A 406 -3.35 -3.84 31.35
C ARG A 406 -3.76 -4.66 30.11
N PRO A 407 -4.88 -5.40 30.16
CA PRO A 407 -5.36 -6.19 29.04
C PRO A 407 -5.77 -5.26 27.88
N PRO A 408 -5.16 -5.38 26.68
CA PRO A 408 -5.43 -4.43 25.59
C PRO A 408 -6.91 -4.34 25.23
N VAL A 409 -7.62 -5.47 25.25
CA VAL A 409 -9.05 -5.56 24.97
C VAL A 409 -9.81 -5.84 26.26
N ILE A 410 -10.65 -4.90 26.67
CA ILE A 410 -11.42 -4.98 27.93
C ILE A 410 -12.80 -5.62 27.77
N PHE A 411 -13.32 -5.73 26.54
CA PHE A 411 -14.56 -6.44 26.23
C PHE A 411 -14.72 -6.73 24.72
N VAL A 412 -15.60 -7.67 24.35
CA VAL A 412 -15.90 -8.03 22.94
C VAL A 412 -17.41 -8.15 22.72
N PRO A 413 -18.07 -7.29 21.92
CA PRO A 413 -19.53 -7.34 21.77
C PRO A 413 -20.06 -8.59 21.06
N TYR A 414 -21.19 -9.11 21.53
CA TYR A 414 -21.96 -10.20 20.91
C TYR A 414 -23.41 -9.79 20.69
N VAL A 415 -24.04 -10.31 19.64
CA VAL A 415 -25.49 -10.15 19.41
C VAL A 415 -26.22 -11.47 19.55
N ALA A 416 -27.41 -11.44 20.18
CA ALA A 416 -28.27 -12.60 20.35
C ALA A 416 -28.98 -12.97 19.04
N LYS A 417 -28.68 -14.16 18.50
CA LYS A 417 -29.36 -14.74 17.32
C LYS A 417 -30.75 -15.27 17.66
N LYS A 418 -30.93 -15.67 18.91
CA LYS A 418 -32.17 -16.13 19.53
C LYS A 418 -32.12 -15.78 21.02
N ASP A 419 -33.25 -15.92 21.70
CA ASP A 419 -33.33 -15.69 23.14
C ASP A 419 -32.28 -16.51 23.88
N PHE A 420 -31.44 -15.85 24.66
CA PHE A 420 -30.29 -16.42 25.35
C PHE A 420 -30.52 -16.37 26.86
N PRO A 421 -30.67 -17.51 27.55
CA PRO A 421 -30.82 -17.56 29.00
C PRO A 421 -29.47 -17.25 29.66
N VAL A 422 -29.26 -15.98 30.02
CA VAL A 422 -27.99 -15.50 30.60
C VAL A 422 -27.84 -16.01 32.02
N THR A 423 -28.89 -15.91 32.82
CA THR A 423 -29.02 -16.49 34.17
C THR A 423 -30.36 -17.21 34.29
N GLU A 424 -30.63 -17.84 35.44
CA GLU A 424 -31.95 -18.44 35.71
C GLU A 424 -33.08 -17.40 35.65
N ASN A 425 -32.78 -16.15 36.04
CA ASN A 425 -33.76 -15.08 36.19
C ASN A 425 -33.74 -14.04 35.05
N TYR A 426 -32.79 -14.13 34.11
CA TYR A 426 -32.66 -13.17 33.01
C TYR A 426 -32.40 -13.84 31.67
N THR A 427 -33.24 -13.51 30.69
CA THR A 427 -33.11 -13.94 29.30
C THR A 427 -32.89 -12.73 28.40
N LEU A 428 -31.75 -12.71 27.73
CA LEU A 428 -31.43 -11.71 26.71
C LEU A 428 -32.23 -12.01 25.44
N LYS A 429 -33.07 -11.06 25.04
CA LYS A 429 -33.91 -11.21 23.84
C LYS A 429 -33.11 -11.18 22.54
N LYS A 430 -33.58 -11.92 21.54
CA LYS A 430 -33.06 -11.89 20.16
C LYS A 430 -32.87 -10.44 19.68
N GLY A 431 -31.72 -10.16 19.06
CA GLY A 431 -31.36 -8.84 18.53
C GLY A 431 -30.74 -7.90 19.57
N SER A 432 -30.85 -8.19 20.86
CA SER A 432 -30.10 -7.46 21.90
C SER A 432 -28.63 -7.84 21.88
N MET A 433 -27.78 -6.91 22.33
CA MET A 433 -26.35 -7.09 22.46
C MET A 433 -25.97 -7.50 23.88
N ILE A 434 -24.91 -8.29 24.02
CA ILE A 434 -24.27 -8.61 25.29
C ILE A 434 -22.76 -8.44 25.19
N ILE A 435 -22.17 -7.84 26.21
CA ILE A 435 -20.76 -7.51 26.28
C ILE A 435 -20.15 -8.27 27.48
N PRO A 436 -19.36 -9.33 27.26
CA PRO A 436 -18.57 -9.97 28.30
C PRO A 436 -17.39 -9.07 28.67
N ALA A 437 -17.28 -8.70 29.95
CA ALA A 437 -16.16 -7.95 30.47
C ALA A 437 -14.95 -8.87 30.72
N VAL A 438 -13.76 -8.43 30.30
CA VAL A 438 -12.50 -9.15 30.50
C VAL A 438 -11.78 -8.65 31.75
N TRP A 439 -11.82 -7.34 31.99
CA TRP A 439 -11.10 -6.69 33.09
C TRP A 439 -11.37 -7.34 34.46
N PRO A 440 -12.64 -7.57 34.89
CA PRO A 440 -12.90 -8.17 36.20
C PRO A 440 -12.28 -9.55 36.37
N ALA A 441 -12.25 -10.38 35.32
CA ALA A 441 -11.64 -11.71 35.39
C ALA A 441 -10.12 -11.64 35.59
N THR A 442 -9.44 -10.66 34.96
CA THR A 442 -8.00 -10.41 35.09
C THR A 442 -7.57 -9.71 36.38
N HIS A 443 -8.53 -9.15 37.11
CA HIS A 443 -8.35 -8.44 38.39
C HIS A 443 -9.13 -9.11 39.53
N ASP A 444 -9.49 -10.37 39.37
CA ASP A 444 -10.16 -11.17 40.40
C ASP A 444 -9.18 -11.48 41.53
N PRO A 445 -9.40 -10.98 42.77
CA PRO A 445 -8.49 -11.19 43.88
C PRO A 445 -8.41 -12.65 44.34
N GLU A 446 -9.39 -13.51 44.00
CA GLU A 446 -9.30 -14.95 44.25
C GLU A 446 -8.26 -15.62 43.36
N ALA A 447 -8.12 -15.16 42.12
CA ALA A 447 -7.17 -15.69 41.15
C ALA A 447 -5.81 -14.97 41.21
N TYR A 448 -5.81 -13.66 41.47
CA TYR A 448 -4.63 -12.82 41.45
C TYR A 448 -4.58 -11.97 42.73
N PRO A 449 -3.93 -12.47 43.80
CA PRO A 449 -3.76 -11.70 45.03
C PRO A 449 -3.11 -10.34 44.77
N ASN A 450 -3.63 -9.29 45.40
CA ASN A 450 -3.28 -7.88 45.14
C ASN A 450 -3.38 -7.52 43.64
N PRO A 451 -4.59 -7.64 43.03
CA PRO A 451 -4.75 -7.59 41.58
C PRO A 451 -4.35 -6.25 40.94
N ASP A 452 -4.41 -5.16 41.71
CA ASP A 452 -4.02 -3.80 41.30
C ASP A 452 -2.50 -3.53 41.40
N SER A 453 -1.72 -4.50 41.88
CA SER A 453 -0.25 -4.45 41.87
C SER A 453 0.31 -5.16 40.62
N PHE A 454 1.38 -4.60 40.07
CA PHE A 454 2.14 -5.24 39.00
C PHE A 454 3.22 -6.12 39.61
N ASP A 455 3.03 -7.43 39.58
CA ASP A 455 3.94 -8.42 40.17
C ASP A 455 4.14 -9.61 39.22
N PRO A 456 5.27 -9.65 38.49
CA PRO A 456 5.60 -10.78 37.63
C PRO A 456 5.86 -12.10 38.38
N GLU A 457 6.24 -12.07 39.67
CA GLU A 457 6.62 -13.29 40.41
C GLU A 457 5.46 -14.28 40.56
N ARG A 458 4.22 -13.80 40.54
CA ARG A 458 3.02 -14.66 40.56
C ARG A 458 2.95 -15.69 39.42
N TRP A 459 3.66 -15.45 38.31
CA TRP A 459 3.76 -16.36 37.16
C TRP A 459 4.92 -17.36 37.27
N ILE A 460 5.77 -17.21 38.27
CA ILE A 460 7.00 -18.01 38.45
C ILE A 460 6.90 -18.84 39.72
N THR A 461 6.69 -18.17 40.86
CA THR A 461 6.60 -18.79 42.18
C THR A 461 5.15 -18.98 42.64
N GLY A 462 4.22 -18.21 42.08
CA GLY A 462 2.78 -18.31 42.34
C GLY A 462 2.06 -19.37 41.50
N ASP A 463 0.73 -19.30 41.49
CA ASP A 463 -0.16 -20.23 40.80
C ASP A 463 -0.96 -19.58 39.65
N ALA A 464 -0.56 -18.38 39.19
CA ALA A 464 -1.28 -17.62 38.17
C ALA A 464 -1.49 -18.42 36.87
N ASP A 465 -0.55 -19.29 36.49
CA ASP A 465 -0.68 -20.20 35.34
C ASP A 465 -1.81 -21.24 35.49
N LYS A 466 -2.22 -21.56 36.72
CA LYS A 466 -3.34 -22.48 36.99
C LYS A 466 -4.70 -21.77 36.88
N GLN A 467 -4.73 -20.44 36.86
CA GLN A 467 -5.94 -19.62 36.83
C GLN A 467 -6.51 -19.46 35.39
N VAL A 468 -6.56 -20.56 34.65
CA VAL A 468 -6.96 -20.59 33.22
C VAL A 468 -8.36 -20.03 32.98
N LYS A 469 -9.27 -20.13 33.96
CA LYS A 469 -10.63 -19.58 33.87
C LYS A 469 -10.65 -18.04 33.90
N ASN A 470 -9.65 -17.44 34.54
CA ASN A 470 -9.52 -15.99 34.72
C ASN A 470 -8.65 -15.35 33.63
N TRP A 471 -7.85 -16.15 32.91
CA TRP A 471 -7.04 -15.71 31.78
C TRP A 471 -7.87 -15.47 30.51
N LEU A 472 -8.71 -14.44 30.53
CA LEU A 472 -9.60 -14.06 29.42
C LEU A 472 -9.00 -13.03 28.46
N VAL A 473 -7.72 -12.69 28.60
CA VAL A 473 -7.00 -11.74 27.72
C VAL A 473 -7.14 -12.12 26.24
N PHE A 474 -7.13 -13.42 25.94
CA PHE A 474 -7.27 -13.96 24.60
C PHE A 474 -8.68 -14.54 24.30
N GLY A 475 -9.65 -14.29 25.20
CA GLY A 475 -10.99 -14.85 25.16
C GLY A 475 -11.05 -16.34 25.53
N THR A 476 -12.12 -17.03 25.11
CA THR A 476 -12.28 -18.50 25.19
C THR A 476 -13.30 -18.96 24.14
N GLY A 477 -13.41 -20.26 23.90
CA GLY A 477 -14.44 -20.83 23.02
C GLY A 477 -14.06 -20.75 21.53
N PRO A 478 -15.05 -20.84 20.61
CA PRO A 478 -14.79 -20.95 19.17
C PRO A 478 -14.06 -19.75 18.55
N HIS A 479 -14.19 -18.57 19.17
CA HIS A 479 -13.57 -17.32 18.73
C HIS A 479 -12.33 -16.95 19.57
N TYR A 480 -11.73 -17.91 20.28
CA TYR A 480 -10.47 -17.72 21.00
C TYR A 480 -9.36 -17.13 20.10
N CYS A 481 -8.43 -16.33 20.62
CA CYS A 481 -7.39 -15.73 19.77
C CYS A 481 -6.51 -16.81 19.08
N ILE A 482 -6.35 -16.73 17.75
CA ILE A 482 -5.47 -17.65 17.00
C ILE A 482 -4.00 -17.27 17.15
N GLY A 483 -3.71 -15.97 17.26
CA GLY A 483 -2.37 -15.42 17.33
C GLY A 483 -1.81 -15.27 18.75
N GLN A 484 -2.38 -15.91 19.77
CA GLN A 484 -1.96 -15.69 21.16
C GLN A 484 -0.48 -16.01 21.43
N THR A 485 0.05 -17.05 20.77
CA THR A 485 1.45 -17.45 20.89
C THR A 485 2.35 -16.46 20.17
N TYR A 486 1.97 -16.06 18.95
CA TYR A 486 2.65 -14.99 18.21
C TYR A 486 2.71 -13.70 19.03
N ALA A 487 1.60 -13.25 19.60
CA ALA A 487 1.53 -12.00 20.36
C ALA A 487 2.47 -12.01 21.57
N GLN A 488 2.47 -13.09 22.35
CA GLN A 488 3.36 -13.21 23.52
C GLN A 488 4.84 -13.28 23.10
N LEU A 489 5.18 -14.09 22.10
CA LEU A 489 6.56 -14.21 21.61
C LEU A 489 7.07 -12.90 20.99
N ASN A 490 6.24 -12.22 20.20
CA ASN A 490 6.54 -10.91 19.63
C ASN A 490 6.85 -9.89 20.73
N LEU A 491 6.01 -9.81 21.78
CA LEU A 491 6.24 -8.90 22.91
C LEU A 491 7.49 -9.29 23.71
N MET A 492 7.75 -10.58 23.93
CA MET A 492 8.94 -11.08 24.60
C MET A 492 10.22 -10.76 23.82
N ALA A 493 10.25 -11.04 22.52
CA ALA A 493 11.37 -10.73 21.64
C ALA A 493 11.63 -9.22 21.58
N MET A 494 10.57 -8.43 21.41
CA MET A 494 10.66 -6.97 21.40
C MET A 494 11.26 -6.43 22.70
N ILE A 495 10.67 -6.75 23.87
CA ILE A 495 11.11 -6.16 25.15
C ILE A 495 12.46 -6.74 25.59
N GLY A 496 12.72 -8.01 25.31
CA GLY A 496 13.99 -8.67 25.59
C GLY A 496 15.14 -7.99 24.83
N LYS A 497 14.97 -7.75 23.52
CA LYS A 497 15.98 -7.04 22.70
C LYS A 497 16.07 -5.57 23.06
N ALA A 498 14.95 -4.90 23.31
CA ALA A 498 14.95 -3.52 23.78
C ALA A 498 15.77 -3.40 25.07
N SER A 499 15.57 -4.30 26.04
CA SER A 499 16.24 -4.27 27.34
C SER A 499 17.77 -4.27 27.25
N ILE A 500 18.34 -4.95 26.23
CA ILE A 500 19.78 -5.08 26.02
C ILE A 500 20.35 -4.05 25.04
N LEU A 501 19.54 -3.44 24.18
CA LEU A 501 20.02 -2.45 23.19
C LEU A 501 19.71 -1.01 23.58
N LEU A 502 18.73 -0.80 24.45
CA LEU A 502 18.21 0.50 24.81
C LEU A 502 18.31 0.73 26.32
N ASP A 503 18.61 1.97 26.66
CA ASP A 503 18.36 2.56 27.97
C ASP A 503 17.24 3.58 27.80
N TRP A 504 16.25 3.52 28.70
CA TRP A 504 15.10 4.41 28.64
C TRP A 504 14.61 4.79 30.03
N GLU A 505 14.15 6.03 30.13
CA GLU A 505 13.57 6.62 31.34
C GLU A 505 12.19 7.15 30.96
N HIS A 506 11.28 7.27 31.93
CA HIS A 506 9.93 7.81 31.72
C HIS A 506 9.76 9.02 32.63
N GLU A 507 9.23 10.11 32.08
CA GLU A 507 8.83 11.28 32.88
C GLU A 507 7.34 11.19 33.21
N PRO A 508 6.97 10.72 34.42
CA PRO A 508 5.57 10.52 34.77
C PRO A 508 4.84 11.86 34.89
N THR A 509 3.69 11.95 34.24
CA THR A 509 2.71 13.03 34.42
C THR A 509 1.63 12.61 35.41
N ALA A 510 0.80 13.56 35.85
CA ALA A 510 -0.36 13.26 36.70
C ALA A 510 -1.38 12.31 36.04
N LEU A 511 -1.36 12.17 34.70
CA LEU A 511 -2.27 11.34 33.93
C LEU A 511 -1.62 10.03 33.44
N SER A 512 -0.31 9.81 33.63
CA SER A 512 0.41 8.68 33.04
C SER A 512 -0.13 7.30 33.44
N GLU A 513 -0.80 7.18 34.59
CA GLU A 513 -1.43 5.94 35.05
C GLU A 513 -2.94 5.88 34.79
N ASP A 514 -3.55 6.97 34.31
CA ASP A 514 -4.95 6.97 33.86
C ASP A 514 -5.08 6.21 32.52
N ILE A 515 -6.22 5.57 32.32
CA ILE A 515 -6.48 4.74 31.14
C ILE A 515 -7.34 5.51 30.14
N GLU A 516 -6.84 5.63 28.91
CA GLU A 516 -7.61 6.07 27.76
C GLU A 516 -8.17 4.86 27.01
N VAL A 517 -9.46 4.92 26.64
CA VAL A 517 -10.13 3.89 25.88
C VAL A 517 -10.26 4.36 24.43
N PHE A 518 -9.59 3.66 23.52
CA PHE A 518 -9.78 3.84 22.08
C PHE A 518 -10.35 2.53 21.50
N ALA A 519 -9.71 1.92 20.50
CA ALA A 519 -9.95 0.53 20.12
C ALA A 519 -9.45 -0.46 21.20
N THR A 520 -8.37 -0.08 21.89
CA THR A 520 -7.75 -0.79 23.02
C THR A 520 -7.42 0.23 24.12
N ILE A 521 -6.89 -0.25 25.26
CA ILE A 521 -6.49 0.64 26.36
C ILE A 521 -5.06 1.17 26.19
N PHE A 522 -4.87 2.47 26.39
CA PHE A 522 -3.55 3.12 26.38
C PHE A 522 -3.38 3.98 27.64
N PRO A 523 -2.14 4.29 28.06
CA PRO A 523 -1.91 5.28 29.10
C PRO A 523 -2.30 6.68 28.63
N GLN A 524 -2.83 7.52 29.54
CA GLN A 524 -3.10 8.93 29.27
C GLN A 524 -1.86 9.81 29.45
N PRO A 525 -1.78 10.93 28.73
CA PRO A 525 -2.56 11.22 27.53
C PRO A 525 -2.09 10.36 26.35
N TYR A 526 -3.01 9.91 25.49
CA TYR A 526 -2.73 9.12 24.27
C TYR A 526 -1.66 9.75 23.36
N ALA A 527 -1.52 11.07 23.44
CA ALA A 527 -0.56 11.88 22.69
C ALA A 527 0.79 12.09 23.39
N TYR A 528 1.02 11.60 24.62
CA TYR A 528 2.25 11.92 25.36
C TYR A 528 2.76 10.78 26.26
N VAL A 529 3.36 9.76 25.65
CA VAL A 529 4.30 8.87 26.34
C VAL A 529 5.67 9.52 26.28
N TYR A 530 6.01 10.31 27.29
CA TYR A 530 7.23 11.10 27.35
C TYR A 530 8.41 10.31 27.95
N CYS A 531 9.50 10.29 27.17
CA CYS A 531 10.87 9.86 27.47
C CYS A 531 11.22 8.41 27.02
N ILE A 532 12.21 8.33 26.12
CA ILE A 532 13.18 7.26 25.81
C ILE A 532 14.29 8.00 25.03
N LEU A 533 15.26 8.63 25.67
CA LEU A 533 16.60 8.10 25.90
C LEU A 533 17.37 9.20 26.64
N GLY A 534 17.92 8.91 27.81
CA GLY A 534 18.92 9.72 28.50
C GLY A 534 20.20 8.88 28.60
N ARG A 535 21.30 9.39 28.05
CA ARG A 535 22.68 8.84 28.10
C ARG A 535 22.95 7.53 27.33
N LEU A 536 23.51 7.68 26.12
CA LEU A 536 24.37 6.68 25.47
C LEU A 536 25.78 7.27 25.38
N GLU A 537 26.56 7.22 26.46
CA GLU A 537 27.94 7.71 26.46
C GLU A 537 28.95 6.54 26.35
N ARG A 538 29.76 6.58 25.29
CA ARG A 538 31.15 6.14 25.39
C ARG A 538 31.93 7.23 26.12
N GLU A 539 32.66 6.82 27.16
CA GLU A 539 33.82 7.49 27.81
C GLU A 539 33.63 8.84 28.58
N ILE A 540 33.69 8.74 29.91
CA ILE A 540 34.30 9.61 30.95
C ILE A 540 34.45 11.13 30.64
N LEU A 541 33.70 12.01 31.35
CA LEU A 541 34.18 12.99 32.35
C LEU A 541 33.02 13.84 32.96
N PHE A 542 33.15 14.23 34.23
CA PHE A 542 32.22 15.05 35.03
C PHE A 542 32.08 16.51 34.57
N TYR A 543 30.90 17.14 34.73
CA TYR A 543 30.67 18.31 35.60
C TYR A 543 29.16 18.63 35.77
N VAL A 544 28.81 19.09 36.98
CA VAL A 544 27.47 19.57 37.41
C VAL A 544 27.41 21.09 37.25
N GLU A 545 26.29 21.62 36.75
CA GLU A 545 25.81 22.93 37.21
C GLU A 545 24.28 23.09 37.05
N THR A 546 23.66 23.55 38.12
CA THR A 546 22.21 23.77 38.32
C THR A 546 21.77 25.14 37.79
N GLY A 547 20.58 25.22 37.18
CA GLY A 547 19.95 26.51 36.83
C GLY A 547 18.44 26.40 36.74
N ALA A 548 17.74 27.15 37.59
CA ALA A 548 16.29 27.15 37.77
C ALA A 548 15.54 28.07 36.79
N GLY A 549 14.24 27.79 36.59
CA GLY A 549 13.23 28.85 36.41
C GLY A 549 12.18 28.64 35.31
N GLY A 550 10.89 28.72 35.71
CA GLY A 550 9.86 29.38 34.90
C GLY A 550 8.60 28.59 34.52
N PHE A 551 7.63 28.52 35.43
CA PHE A 551 6.22 28.20 35.14
C PHE A 551 5.53 29.34 34.36
N TYR A 552 4.67 29.01 33.38
CA TYR A 552 3.45 29.79 33.07
C TYR A 552 2.33 28.85 32.55
N SER A 553 1.20 28.85 33.27
CA SER A 553 -0.07 28.25 32.85
C SER A 553 -0.91 29.29 32.10
N CYS A 554 -1.74 28.87 31.14
CA CYS A 554 -2.89 29.67 30.71
C CYS A 554 -4.13 28.77 30.56
N GLY A 555 -5.17 29.13 31.31
CA GLY A 555 -6.37 28.33 31.54
C GLY A 555 -7.39 28.40 30.40
N THR A 556 -8.25 27.38 30.39
CA THR A 556 -9.42 27.26 29.53
C THR A 556 -10.58 28.07 30.15
N LEU A 557 -11.08 29.07 29.42
CA LEU A 557 -12.33 29.74 29.74
C LEU A 557 -13.49 28.88 29.22
N ILE A 558 -14.31 28.36 30.14
CA ILE A 558 -15.64 27.83 29.85
C ILE A 558 -16.62 28.99 30.02
N LEU A 559 -17.33 29.36 28.95
CA LEU A 559 -18.47 30.26 29.03
C LEU A 559 -19.74 29.42 29.21
N ASP A 560 -20.39 29.63 30.35
CA ASP A 560 -21.79 29.29 30.61
C ASP A 560 -22.69 30.04 29.62
N LEU A 561 -23.57 29.30 28.95
CA LEU A 561 -24.73 29.85 28.26
C LEU A 561 -25.96 29.03 28.64
N ASP A 562 -26.76 29.61 29.52
CA ASP A 562 -28.18 29.31 29.72
C ASP A 562 -28.93 29.54 28.40
N LEU A 563 -29.59 28.50 27.88
CA LEU A 563 -30.57 28.63 26.80
C LEU A 563 -31.75 27.68 27.02
N ASP A 564 -32.91 28.28 27.32
CA ASP A 564 -34.24 27.71 27.21
C ASP A 564 -34.45 27.13 25.79
N LEU A 565 -34.85 25.86 25.72
CA LEU A 565 -34.92 25.08 24.47
C LEU A 565 -36.35 24.96 23.94
N ASP A 566 -36.55 25.54 22.75
CA ASP A 566 -37.66 25.27 21.85
C ASP A 566 -37.35 24.02 20.99
N PHE A 567 -38.27 23.06 20.96
CA PHE A 567 -38.03 21.66 20.58
C PHE A 567 -37.79 21.41 19.06
N ASP A 568 -38.11 22.37 18.19
CA ASP A 568 -37.96 22.21 16.73
C ASP A 568 -36.57 22.56 16.21
N LEU A 569 -35.77 23.29 17.00
CA LEU A 569 -34.40 23.63 16.62
C LEU A 569 -33.47 22.42 16.80
N VAL A 570 -33.75 21.49 17.70
CA VAL A 570 -32.81 20.43 18.11
C VAL A 570 -32.45 19.48 16.96
N LEU A 571 -33.36 19.15 16.04
CA LEU A 571 -33.04 18.26 14.91
C LEU A 571 -32.23 18.95 13.80
N VAL A 572 -32.47 20.25 13.59
CA VAL A 572 -31.73 21.08 12.63
C VAL A 572 -30.38 21.49 13.20
N TYR A 573 -30.30 21.82 14.49
CA TYR A 573 -29.05 22.02 15.23
C TYR A 573 -28.27 20.72 15.39
N PHE A 574 -28.90 19.54 15.44
CA PHE A 574 -28.19 18.25 15.49
C PHE A 574 -27.56 17.91 14.14
N LEU A 575 -28.26 18.15 13.03
CA LEU A 575 -27.67 18.04 11.70
C LEU A 575 -26.60 19.12 11.45
N PHE A 576 -26.82 20.34 11.94
CA PHE A 576 -25.90 21.46 11.77
C PHE A 576 -24.68 21.38 12.71
N LEU A 577 -24.80 20.93 13.96
CA LEU A 577 -23.68 20.74 14.87
C LEU A 577 -22.86 19.51 14.50
N VAL A 578 -23.47 18.40 14.07
CA VAL A 578 -22.70 17.25 13.58
C VAL A 578 -21.98 17.62 12.28
N TRP A 579 -22.63 18.37 11.37
CA TRP A 579 -22.00 18.88 10.15
C TRP A 579 -20.93 19.95 10.41
N CYS A 580 -21.15 20.90 11.34
CA CYS A 580 -20.18 21.93 11.70
C CYS A 580 -19.03 21.42 12.56
N PHE A 581 -19.24 20.39 13.39
CA PHE A 581 -18.18 19.76 14.19
C PHE A 581 -17.27 18.90 13.31
N GLU A 582 -17.80 18.29 12.26
CA GLU A 582 -17.04 17.54 11.27
C GLU A 582 -16.25 18.48 10.32
N ILE A 583 -16.73 19.70 10.10
CA ILE A 583 -16.02 20.75 9.31
C ILE A 583 -14.93 21.49 10.12
N ARG A 584 -15.01 21.52 11.46
CA ARG A 584 -14.04 22.28 12.28
C ARG A 584 -12.71 21.55 12.56
N SER A 585 -12.60 20.29 12.15
CA SER A 585 -11.32 19.57 11.99
C SER A 585 -10.77 19.64 10.56
N SER A 586 -11.51 20.23 9.62
CA SER A 586 -11.17 20.30 8.20
C SER A 586 -11.09 21.75 7.74
N GLN A 587 -10.18 22.54 8.33
CA GLN A 587 -9.70 23.74 7.66
C GLN A 587 -8.54 23.37 6.74
N ASP A 588 -8.85 23.41 5.45
CA ASP A 588 -7.97 23.56 4.30
C ASP A 588 -6.81 22.58 4.15
N ARG A 589 -7.06 21.55 3.33
CA ARG A 589 -6.23 21.19 2.17
C ARG A 589 -7.05 20.29 1.25
N VAL A 590 -7.60 20.86 0.16
CA VAL A 590 -7.67 20.08 -1.08
C VAL A 590 -6.23 19.67 -1.34
N LEU A 591 -5.89 18.41 -1.08
CA LEU A 591 -4.57 17.85 -1.33
C LEU A 591 -4.40 17.78 -2.85
N CYS A 592 -4.13 18.93 -3.47
CA CYS A 592 -3.48 18.95 -4.76
C CYS A 592 -2.09 18.36 -4.49
N LEU A 593 -1.88 17.13 -4.95
CA LEU A 593 -0.62 16.43 -4.78
C LEU A 593 0.44 17.25 -5.53
N SER A 594 1.28 17.96 -4.78
CA SER A 594 2.37 18.76 -5.34
C SER A 594 3.67 17.99 -5.28
N VAL A 595 4.28 17.80 -6.44
CA VAL A 595 5.51 17.01 -6.61
C VAL A 595 6.56 17.83 -7.34
N SER A 596 7.83 17.49 -7.18
CA SER A 596 8.91 18.15 -7.93
C SER A 596 8.91 17.70 -9.39
N VAL A 597 8.75 16.39 -9.64
CA VAL A 597 8.86 15.79 -10.97
C VAL A 597 7.69 14.84 -11.22
N CYS A 598 7.04 15.00 -12.37
CA CYS A 598 6.04 14.07 -12.89
C CYS A 598 6.53 13.45 -14.21
N VAL A 599 6.71 12.13 -14.24
CA VAL A 599 7.08 11.37 -15.45
C VAL A 599 5.83 10.69 -16.01
N ILE A 600 5.50 10.94 -17.27
CA ILE A 600 4.33 10.35 -17.93
C ILE A 600 4.81 9.18 -18.81
N GLY A 601 4.34 7.96 -18.51
CA GLY A 601 4.63 6.72 -19.23
C GLY A 601 5.59 5.79 -18.46
N GLY A 602 5.11 4.59 -18.13
CA GLY A 602 5.80 3.52 -17.40
C GLY A 602 6.49 2.49 -18.29
N GLY A 603 7.03 2.88 -19.44
CA GLY A 603 7.92 2.03 -20.23
C GLY A 603 9.34 1.96 -19.64
N ALA A 604 10.22 1.12 -20.22
CA ALA A 604 11.61 1.01 -19.76
C ALA A 604 12.35 2.36 -19.67
N VAL A 605 12.07 3.27 -20.62
CA VAL A 605 12.63 4.63 -20.65
C VAL A 605 12.08 5.50 -19.52
N GLY A 606 10.76 5.50 -19.32
CA GLY A 606 10.12 6.30 -18.26
C GLY A 606 10.51 5.85 -16.86
N LEU A 607 10.58 4.53 -16.63
CA LEU A 607 11.09 3.96 -15.37
C LEU A 607 12.55 4.32 -15.12
N ALA A 608 13.41 4.23 -16.15
CA ALA A 608 14.81 4.63 -16.02
C ALA A 608 14.96 6.12 -15.65
N ILE A 609 14.18 7.00 -16.28
CA ILE A 609 14.16 8.44 -15.98
C ILE A 609 13.64 8.68 -14.56
N ALA A 610 12.47 8.14 -14.21
CA ALA A 610 11.88 8.34 -12.89
C ALA A 610 12.84 7.87 -11.79
N ARG A 611 13.45 6.68 -11.94
CA ARG A 611 14.44 6.15 -11.01
C ARG A 611 15.66 7.07 -10.87
N GLN A 612 16.16 7.60 -11.98
CA GLN A 612 17.31 8.51 -11.98
C GLN A 612 16.96 9.81 -11.25
N LEU A 613 15.80 10.41 -11.54
CA LEU A 613 15.39 11.67 -10.94
C LEU A 613 15.04 11.51 -9.46
N ALA A 614 14.38 10.41 -9.07
CA ALA A 614 14.10 10.07 -7.67
C ALA A 614 15.36 9.89 -6.83
N SER A 615 16.51 9.59 -7.45
CA SER A 615 17.79 9.48 -6.73
C SER A 615 18.34 10.83 -6.23
N ARG A 616 17.78 11.95 -6.67
CA ARG A 616 18.26 13.28 -6.29
C ARG A 616 17.72 13.67 -4.91
N PRO A 617 18.56 14.19 -4.01
CA PRO A 617 18.09 14.73 -2.74
C PRO A 617 17.08 15.86 -2.94
N GLY A 618 15.96 15.81 -2.21
CA GLY A 618 14.95 16.88 -2.20
C GLY A 618 13.95 16.85 -3.36
N THR A 619 14.02 15.87 -4.28
CA THR A 619 13.01 15.70 -5.33
C THR A 619 11.92 14.72 -4.90
N SER A 620 10.65 15.09 -5.02
CA SER A 620 9.54 14.12 -5.04
C SER A 620 9.19 13.77 -6.48
N THR A 621 9.35 12.50 -6.84
CA THR A 621 9.14 12.01 -8.21
C THR A 621 7.94 11.08 -8.26
N ILE A 622 7.02 11.33 -9.17
CA ILE A 622 5.94 10.41 -9.51
C ILE A 622 6.07 9.95 -10.96
N LEU A 623 5.61 8.74 -11.23
CA LEU A 623 5.44 8.19 -12.56
C LEU A 623 3.95 7.86 -12.77
N ILE A 624 3.36 8.35 -13.86
CA ILE A 624 1.96 8.10 -14.20
C ILE A 624 1.91 7.16 -15.40
N GLU A 625 1.20 6.04 -15.27
CA GLU A 625 0.99 5.04 -16.31
C GLU A 625 -0.50 4.77 -16.51
N ARG A 626 -0.94 4.82 -17.79
CA ARG A 626 -2.34 4.64 -18.17
C ARG A 626 -2.82 3.20 -18.03
N HIS A 627 -1.92 2.24 -18.11
CA HIS A 627 -2.20 0.81 -17.99
C HIS A 627 -2.10 0.31 -16.55
N GLY A 628 -2.66 -0.87 -16.29
CA GLY A 628 -2.61 -1.50 -14.97
C GLY A 628 -1.29 -2.17 -14.62
N MET A 629 -0.31 -2.12 -15.52
CA MET A 629 1.07 -2.58 -15.28
C MET A 629 2.05 -1.79 -16.16
N VAL A 630 3.27 -1.61 -15.66
CA VAL A 630 4.36 -0.99 -16.40
C VAL A 630 4.75 -1.81 -17.64
N GLY A 631 5.28 -1.15 -18.66
CA GLY A 631 5.81 -1.81 -19.85
C GLY A 631 4.78 -2.43 -20.80
N SER A 632 3.48 -2.21 -20.60
CA SER A 632 2.36 -2.86 -21.31
C SER A 632 2.34 -2.71 -22.85
N GLU A 633 3.10 -1.75 -23.39
CA GLU A 633 3.12 -1.43 -24.83
C GLU A 633 4.45 -1.85 -25.49
N THR A 634 5.19 -0.89 -26.04
CA THR A 634 6.42 -1.11 -26.82
C THR A 634 7.52 -1.85 -26.03
N SER A 635 7.58 -1.66 -24.71
CA SER A 635 8.69 -2.17 -23.89
C SER A 635 8.61 -3.67 -23.60
N SER A 636 7.42 -4.27 -23.56
CA SER A 636 7.22 -5.73 -23.46
C SER A 636 7.03 -6.43 -24.81
N ARG A 637 6.82 -5.65 -25.89
CA ARG A 637 6.50 -6.16 -27.24
C ARG A 637 7.58 -5.81 -28.26
N ASN A 638 8.86 -5.91 -27.88
CA ASN A 638 10.00 -5.68 -28.76
C ASN A 638 10.84 -6.94 -28.97
N SER A 639 12.02 -6.81 -29.59
CA SER A 639 12.90 -7.92 -29.94
C SER A 639 13.84 -8.34 -28.82
N GLU A 640 13.86 -7.61 -27.71
CA GLU A 640 14.72 -7.82 -26.53
C GLU A 640 16.23 -7.74 -26.82
N VAL A 641 16.60 -7.16 -27.96
CA VAL A 641 17.99 -7.04 -28.41
C VAL A 641 18.69 -5.87 -27.72
N ILE A 642 19.89 -6.12 -27.21
CA ILE A 642 20.86 -5.11 -26.81
C ILE A 642 21.67 -4.71 -28.05
N HIS A 643 21.38 -3.55 -28.62
CA HIS A 643 21.97 -3.10 -29.89
C HIS A 643 23.40 -2.57 -29.73
N ALA A 644 24.22 -2.75 -30.78
CA ALA A 644 25.60 -2.25 -30.81
C ALA A 644 25.73 -0.81 -31.35
N GLY A 645 24.71 -0.28 -32.04
CA GLY A 645 24.72 1.08 -32.61
C GLY A 645 24.99 1.19 -34.12
N LEU A 646 24.98 0.08 -34.86
CA LEU A 646 25.51 0.01 -36.24
C LEU A 646 24.66 0.65 -37.36
N TYR A 647 23.43 1.10 -37.11
CA TYR A 647 22.45 1.38 -38.19
C TYR A 647 22.01 2.85 -38.28
N TYR A 648 22.62 3.75 -37.50
CA TYR A 648 22.21 5.15 -37.37
C TYR A 648 23.40 6.07 -37.64
N GLY A 649 23.17 7.34 -37.98
CA GLY A 649 24.25 8.28 -38.30
C GLY A 649 25.20 8.52 -37.12
N PRO A 650 26.48 8.86 -37.35
CA PRO A 650 27.49 8.97 -36.29
C PRO A 650 27.12 10.01 -35.22
N ASP A 651 26.54 11.14 -35.65
CA ASP A 651 26.18 12.24 -34.75
C ASP A 651 24.77 12.13 -34.16
N SER A 652 24.03 11.07 -34.49
CA SER A 652 22.65 10.90 -34.04
C SER A 652 22.55 10.55 -32.55
N LEU A 653 21.51 11.05 -31.89
CA LEU A 653 21.16 10.65 -30.52
C LEU A 653 20.93 9.14 -30.43
N LYS A 654 20.31 8.53 -31.45
CA LYS A 654 20.16 7.08 -31.55
C LYS A 654 21.50 6.34 -31.45
N THR A 655 22.56 6.78 -32.15
CA THR A 655 23.90 6.17 -32.05
C THR A 655 24.51 6.39 -30.68
N LYS A 656 24.60 7.65 -30.25
CA LYS A 656 25.30 8.04 -29.01
C LYS A 656 24.68 7.38 -27.78
N LEU A 657 23.35 7.46 -27.65
CA LEU A 657 22.62 6.89 -26.51
C LEU A 657 22.55 5.37 -26.57
N CYS A 658 22.57 4.75 -27.74
CA CYS A 658 22.62 3.29 -27.86
C CYS A 658 23.97 2.73 -27.38
N ILE A 659 25.08 3.34 -27.78
CA ILE A 659 26.43 2.91 -27.36
C ILE A 659 26.58 3.06 -25.84
N ARG A 660 26.24 4.24 -25.30
CA ARG A 660 26.28 4.50 -23.84
C ARG A 660 25.31 3.59 -23.09
N GLY A 661 24.09 3.47 -23.58
CA GLY A 661 23.03 2.66 -22.97
C GLY A 661 23.37 1.17 -22.92
N LYS A 662 23.98 0.63 -23.99
CA LYS A 662 24.50 -0.76 -24.02
C LYS A 662 25.48 -1.02 -22.87
N GLN A 663 26.42 -0.11 -22.63
CA GLN A 663 27.41 -0.25 -21.55
C GLN A 663 26.71 -0.28 -20.19
N LEU A 664 25.91 0.75 -19.90
CA LEU A 664 25.13 0.87 -18.66
C LEU A 664 24.22 -0.34 -18.43
N LEU A 665 23.58 -0.84 -19.49
CA LEU A 665 22.66 -1.96 -19.40
C LEU A 665 23.38 -3.27 -19.09
N TYR A 666 24.52 -3.55 -19.72
CA TYR A 666 25.33 -4.74 -19.35
C TYR A 666 25.86 -4.64 -17.93
N GLU A 667 26.35 -3.47 -17.51
CA GLU A 667 26.82 -3.24 -16.14
C GLU A 667 25.72 -3.48 -15.12
N LEU A 668 24.53 -2.90 -15.36
CA LEU A 668 23.37 -3.07 -14.48
C LEU A 668 22.92 -4.53 -14.43
N CYS A 669 22.78 -5.18 -15.59
CA CYS A 669 22.29 -6.57 -15.63
C CYS A 669 23.28 -7.53 -14.95
N ALA A 670 24.60 -7.30 -15.09
CA ALA A 670 25.61 -8.08 -14.39
C ALA A 670 25.58 -7.83 -12.87
N ALA A 671 25.48 -6.58 -12.44
CA ALA A 671 25.44 -6.21 -11.03
C ALA A 671 24.19 -6.74 -10.30
N GLN A 672 23.05 -6.78 -10.99
CA GLN A 672 21.73 -7.07 -10.40
C GLN A 672 21.20 -8.45 -10.80
N GLN A 673 22.01 -9.27 -11.47
CA GLN A 673 21.63 -10.61 -11.93
C GLN A 673 20.36 -10.63 -12.81
N ILE A 674 20.12 -9.57 -13.59
CA ILE A 674 19.03 -9.53 -14.56
C ILE A 674 19.42 -10.44 -15.73
N PRO A 675 18.57 -11.39 -16.16
CA PRO A 675 18.90 -12.31 -17.24
C PRO A 675 19.29 -11.59 -18.54
N HIS A 676 20.50 -11.85 -19.02
CA HIS A 676 21.03 -11.27 -20.24
C HIS A 676 22.10 -12.18 -20.86
N ARG A 677 22.34 -12.06 -22.17
CA ARG A 677 23.36 -12.85 -22.87
C ARG A 677 23.97 -12.10 -24.06
N ARG A 678 25.30 -12.14 -24.19
CA ARG A 678 26.03 -11.67 -25.39
C ARG A 678 26.02 -12.76 -26.46
N THR A 679 24.95 -12.81 -27.25
CA THR A 679 24.73 -13.81 -28.32
C THR A 679 25.44 -13.49 -29.63
N LYS A 680 26.01 -12.29 -29.75
CA LYS A 680 26.54 -11.70 -30.99
C LYS A 680 25.41 -11.50 -32.01
N LYS A 681 25.73 -10.75 -33.07
CA LYS A 681 24.85 -10.60 -34.24
C LYS A 681 25.65 -10.79 -35.51
N TRP A 682 25.11 -11.58 -36.44
CA TRP A 682 25.66 -11.78 -37.77
C TRP A 682 24.78 -11.06 -38.78
N ILE A 683 25.40 -10.19 -39.57
CA ILE A 683 24.77 -9.52 -40.71
C ILE A 683 25.21 -10.27 -41.96
N LEU A 684 24.25 -10.76 -42.73
CA LEU A 684 24.47 -11.78 -43.77
C LEU A 684 24.36 -11.15 -45.16
N ALA A 685 25.36 -11.39 -46.02
CA ALA A 685 25.35 -11.03 -47.43
C ALA A 685 25.29 -12.27 -48.32
N GLN A 686 24.33 -12.27 -49.26
CA GLN A 686 24.13 -13.28 -50.28
C GLN A 686 24.80 -12.91 -51.60
N ASP A 687 24.94 -11.62 -51.90
CA ASP A 687 25.49 -11.13 -53.16
C ASP A 687 26.55 -10.02 -52.97
N ALA A 688 27.19 -9.61 -54.06
CA ALA A 688 28.23 -8.61 -54.06
C ALA A 688 27.75 -7.21 -53.61
N ALA A 689 26.48 -6.85 -53.87
CA ALA A 689 25.94 -5.56 -53.47
C ALA A 689 25.72 -5.51 -51.95
N GLN A 690 25.18 -6.59 -51.37
CA GLN A 690 25.05 -6.75 -49.93
C GLN A 690 26.43 -6.78 -49.25
N MET A 691 27.42 -7.44 -49.85
CA MET A 691 28.78 -7.45 -49.31
C MET A 691 29.41 -6.05 -49.29
N ALA A 692 29.18 -5.24 -50.33
CA ALA A 692 29.60 -3.84 -50.34
C ALA A 692 28.94 -3.03 -49.21
N GLU A 693 27.68 -3.31 -48.88
CA GLU A 693 26.99 -2.67 -47.76
C GLU A 693 27.57 -3.10 -46.40
N LEU A 694 27.90 -4.39 -46.23
CA LEU A 694 28.61 -4.86 -45.03
C LEU A 694 29.98 -4.18 -44.89
N ALA A 695 30.72 -3.97 -45.99
CA ALA A 695 31.98 -3.25 -45.95
C ALA A 695 31.79 -1.80 -45.46
N ARG A 696 30.75 -1.11 -45.94
CA ARG A 696 30.40 0.24 -45.45
C ARG A 696 30.03 0.23 -43.96
N LEU A 697 29.22 -0.74 -43.52
CA LEU A 697 28.87 -0.88 -42.10
C LEU A 697 30.10 -1.15 -41.23
N HIS A 698 31.04 -1.97 -41.71
CA HIS A 698 32.29 -2.24 -41.02
C HIS A 698 33.13 -0.97 -40.89
N ASP A 699 33.28 -0.19 -41.96
CA ASP A 699 34.02 1.08 -41.91
C ASP A 699 33.32 2.12 -41.05
N PHE A 700 31.99 2.23 -41.12
CA PHE A 700 31.19 3.07 -40.23
C PHE A 700 31.37 2.68 -38.76
N SER A 701 31.38 1.39 -38.45
CA SER A 701 31.55 0.92 -37.06
C SER A 701 32.87 1.39 -36.43
N LYS A 702 33.92 1.56 -37.25
CA LYS A 702 35.21 2.10 -36.80
C LYS A 702 35.11 3.58 -36.44
N THR A 703 34.26 4.36 -37.11
CA THR A 703 34.10 5.79 -36.82
C THR A 703 33.35 6.06 -35.52
N ILE A 704 32.63 5.07 -34.99
CA ILE A 704 31.86 5.14 -33.74
C ILE A 704 32.41 4.22 -32.63
N ASP A 705 33.62 3.69 -32.82
CA ASP A 705 34.30 2.76 -31.90
C ASP A 705 33.46 1.54 -31.49
N VAL A 706 32.74 0.97 -32.46
CA VAL A 706 31.97 -0.27 -32.28
C VAL A 706 32.72 -1.42 -32.94
N PRO A 707 33.16 -2.46 -32.20
CA PRO A 707 33.91 -3.55 -32.79
C PRO A 707 33.01 -4.37 -33.72
N THR A 708 33.50 -4.63 -34.93
CA THR A 708 32.93 -5.59 -35.87
C THR A 708 34.06 -6.32 -36.61
N ARG A 709 33.78 -7.52 -37.13
CA ARG A 709 34.76 -8.29 -37.92
C ARG A 709 34.10 -9.17 -38.97
N PHE A 710 34.79 -9.38 -40.08
CA PHE A 710 34.37 -10.36 -41.07
C PHE A 710 34.73 -11.78 -40.63
N LEU A 711 33.84 -12.74 -40.90
CA LEU A 711 34.07 -14.15 -40.62
C LEU A 711 34.60 -14.89 -41.85
N SER A 712 35.50 -15.84 -41.62
CA SER A 712 35.90 -16.79 -42.67
C SER A 712 34.81 -17.82 -42.95
N ARG A 713 34.80 -18.41 -44.15
CA ARG A 713 33.85 -19.49 -44.51
C ARG A 713 33.89 -20.67 -43.54
N ARG A 714 35.08 -21.00 -43.01
CA ARG A 714 35.25 -22.05 -42.02
C ARG A 714 34.56 -21.69 -40.70
N GLU A 715 34.77 -20.47 -40.19
CA GLU A 715 34.12 -20.03 -38.95
C GLU A 715 32.59 -19.99 -39.06
N ILE A 716 32.06 -19.60 -40.23
CA ILE A 716 30.61 -19.60 -40.50
C ILE A 716 30.07 -21.02 -40.39
N HIS A 717 30.68 -21.97 -41.11
CA HIS A 717 30.26 -23.37 -41.11
C HIS A 717 30.43 -24.04 -39.73
N ASP A 718 31.52 -23.76 -39.01
CA ASP A 718 31.80 -24.37 -37.71
C ASP A 718 30.87 -23.85 -36.60
N GLN A 719 30.42 -22.58 -36.67
CA GLN A 719 29.55 -21.98 -35.65
C GLN A 719 28.05 -22.11 -35.95
N GLU A 720 27.64 -21.93 -37.20
CA GLU A 720 26.23 -21.93 -37.63
C GLU A 720 26.10 -22.64 -39.00
N PRO A 721 26.17 -23.98 -39.03
CA PRO A 721 26.26 -24.77 -40.27
C PRO A 721 25.03 -24.64 -41.18
N ASP A 722 23.87 -24.32 -40.62
CA ASP A 722 22.61 -24.19 -41.35
C ASP A 722 22.42 -22.80 -41.99
N VAL A 723 23.31 -21.85 -41.71
CA VAL A 723 23.21 -20.47 -42.19
C VAL A 723 23.76 -20.36 -43.62
N ARG A 724 22.95 -19.78 -44.51
CA ARG A 724 23.40 -19.39 -45.86
C ARG A 724 23.81 -17.93 -45.87
N ALA A 725 25.04 -17.66 -46.31
CA ALA A 725 25.59 -16.33 -46.53
C ALA A 725 26.64 -16.40 -47.65
N ASP A 726 26.17 -16.47 -48.91
CA ASP A 726 27.00 -16.86 -50.05
C ASP A 726 28.17 -15.89 -50.33
N ALA A 727 27.99 -14.60 -50.00
CA ALA A 727 28.99 -13.55 -50.19
C ALA A 727 29.84 -13.28 -48.94
N GLY A 728 29.24 -13.26 -47.75
CA GLY A 728 29.99 -13.06 -46.50
C GLY A 728 29.15 -12.73 -45.27
N VAL A 729 29.82 -12.66 -44.12
CA VAL A 729 29.19 -12.35 -42.82
C VAL A 729 30.01 -11.31 -42.08
N LEU A 730 29.33 -10.26 -41.59
CA LEU A 730 29.87 -9.28 -40.66
C LEU A 730 29.34 -9.58 -39.25
N GLU A 731 30.24 -9.89 -38.32
CA GLU A 731 29.91 -10.16 -36.92
C GLU A 731 30.00 -8.88 -36.08
N SER A 732 28.95 -8.63 -35.29
CA SER A 732 28.89 -7.67 -34.20
C SER A 732 28.98 -8.41 -32.86
N PRO A 733 30.17 -8.53 -32.25
CA PRO A 733 30.39 -9.34 -31.05
C PRO A 733 29.76 -8.77 -29.78
N THR A 734 29.43 -7.48 -29.74
CA THR A 734 28.89 -6.82 -28.52
C THR A 734 27.37 -6.78 -28.45
N THR A 735 26.68 -7.21 -29.52
CA THR A 735 25.22 -7.35 -29.50
C THR A 735 24.80 -8.54 -28.64
N GLY A 736 23.69 -8.39 -27.93
CA GLY A 736 23.13 -9.45 -27.09
C GLY A 736 21.63 -9.32 -26.94
N ILE A 737 21.10 -9.97 -25.91
CA ILE A 737 19.69 -10.01 -25.55
C ILE A 737 19.53 -9.83 -24.04
N VAL A 738 18.38 -9.31 -23.61
CA VAL A 738 18.01 -9.07 -22.20
C VAL A 738 16.56 -9.47 -21.96
N ASP A 739 16.25 -10.02 -20.79
CA ASP A 739 14.85 -10.17 -20.36
C ASP A 739 14.26 -8.79 -20.05
N SER A 740 13.41 -8.28 -20.94
CA SER A 740 12.86 -6.94 -20.83
C SER A 740 11.88 -6.78 -19.66
N HIS A 741 11.18 -7.86 -19.29
CA HIS A 741 10.25 -7.87 -18.16
C HIS A 741 11.02 -7.82 -16.84
N ALA A 742 12.06 -8.65 -16.68
CA ALA A 742 12.91 -8.62 -15.51
C ALA A 742 13.62 -7.27 -15.34
N LEU A 743 14.07 -6.67 -16.45
CA LEU A 743 14.65 -5.31 -16.44
C LEU A 743 13.65 -4.27 -15.94
N MET A 744 12.44 -4.24 -16.47
CA MET A 744 11.42 -3.27 -16.06
C MET A 744 10.98 -3.47 -14.62
N ALA A 745 10.79 -4.72 -14.17
CA ALA A 745 10.49 -5.03 -12.78
C ALA A 745 11.60 -4.56 -11.82
N TYR A 746 12.86 -4.69 -12.22
CA TYR A 746 13.98 -4.13 -11.46
C TYR A 746 13.94 -2.60 -11.43
N LEU A 747 13.69 -1.94 -12.57
CA LEU A 747 13.66 -0.47 -12.63
C LEU A 747 12.50 0.10 -11.81
N GLU A 748 11.34 -0.54 -11.83
CA GLU A 748 10.18 -0.24 -10.99
C GLU A 748 10.50 -0.40 -9.50
N GLY A 749 11.05 -1.55 -9.09
CA GLY A 749 11.48 -1.75 -7.70
C GLY A 749 12.53 -0.73 -7.25
N SER A 750 13.48 -0.40 -8.12
CA SER A 750 14.52 0.59 -7.82
C SER A 750 14.01 2.03 -7.78
N LEU A 751 12.91 2.35 -8.46
CA LEU A 751 12.21 3.63 -8.32
C LEU A 751 11.59 3.75 -6.91
N ASP A 752 10.89 2.71 -6.45
CA ASP A 752 10.27 2.67 -5.11
C ASP A 752 11.32 2.72 -3.99
N GLU A 753 12.42 1.97 -4.11
CA GLU A 753 13.56 2.02 -3.17
C GLU A 753 14.16 3.43 -3.03
N ARG A 754 14.05 4.25 -4.08
CA ARG A 754 14.56 5.64 -4.12
C ARG A 754 13.49 6.66 -3.72
N GLY A 755 12.33 6.23 -3.25
CA GLY A 755 11.24 7.09 -2.77
C GLY A 755 10.40 7.72 -3.89
N GLY A 756 10.55 7.28 -5.14
CA GLY A 756 9.61 7.61 -6.20
C GLY A 756 8.33 6.79 -6.11
N GLN A 757 7.23 7.28 -6.68
CA GLN A 757 5.94 6.59 -6.66
C GLN A 757 5.39 6.38 -8.06
N GLU A 758 4.96 5.17 -8.40
CA GLU A 758 4.15 4.92 -9.60
C GLU A 758 2.64 4.99 -9.32
N ILE A 759 1.90 5.53 -10.29
CA ILE A 759 0.44 5.61 -10.30
C ILE A 759 -0.05 4.93 -11.58
N LEU A 760 -0.65 3.75 -11.43
CA LEU A 760 -1.15 2.91 -12.52
C LEU A 760 -2.65 3.14 -12.79
N ASN A 761 -3.13 2.71 -13.96
CA ASN A 761 -4.52 2.92 -14.42
C ASN A 761 -4.94 4.40 -14.48
N THR A 762 -3.98 5.30 -14.72
CA THR A 762 -4.19 6.74 -14.67
C THR A 762 -3.77 7.38 -15.98
N GLU A 763 -4.76 7.84 -16.75
CA GLU A 763 -4.55 8.47 -18.04
C GLU A 763 -4.42 9.99 -17.87
N VAL A 764 -3.37 10.61 -18.43
CA VAL A 764 -3.26 12.07 -18.48
C VAL A 764 -4.14 12.60 -19.60
N THR A 765 -5.10 13.47 -19.25
CA THR A 765 -6.08 14.02 -20.21
C THR A 765 -5.80 15.47 -20.57
N LYS A 766 -5.10 16.21 -19.70
CA LYS A 766 -4.79 17.64 -19.90
C LYS A 766 -3.52 18.03 -19.13
N ILE A 767 -2.74 18.97 -19.68
CA ILE A 767 -1.62 19.61 -18.99
C ILE A 767 -1.73 21.13 -19.20
N GLU A 768 -1.61 21.90 -18.12
CA GLU A 768 -1.69 23.36 -18.15
C GLU A 768 -0.50 23.98 -17.41
N VAL A 769 -0.03 25.14 -17.89
CA VAL A 769 0.99 25.93 -17.19
C VAL A 769 0.33 26.72 -16.07
N LEU A 770 0.86 26.62 -14.85
CA LEU A 770 0.43 27.43 -13.72
C LEU A 770 1.03 28.84 -13.84
N GLY A 771 0.16 29.86 -13.88
CA GLY A 771 0.56 31.26 -14.02
C GLY A 771 1.20 31.86 -12.75
N LYS A 772 2.03 32.89 -12.92
CA LYS A 772 2.61 33.69 -11.81
C LYS A 772 1.50 34.22 -10.89
N THR A 773 1.48 33.81 -9.64
CA THR A 773 0.76 34.58 -8.61
C THR A 773 1.52 35.88 -8.37
N ASN A 774 1.01 37.00 -8.90
CA ASN A 774 1.43 38.33 -8.49
C ASN A 774 1.00 38.56 -7.03
N THR A 775 1.83 38.14 -6.06
CA THR A 775 1.77 38.71 -4.72
C THR A 775 2.54 40.02 -4.74
N GLY A 776 1.81 41.13 -4.85
CA GLY A 776 2.40 42.46 -4.73
C GLY A 776 3.15 42.61 -3.41
N THR A 777 4.40 43.06 -3.48
CA THR A 777 5.16 43.54 -2.34
C THR A 777 4.46 44.78 -1.77
N ASN A 778 3.65 44.60 -0.73
CA ASN A 778 3.35 45.70 0.17
C ASN A 778 4.56 45.91 1.07
N THR A 779 5.39 46.87 0.70
CA THR A 779 6.48 47.38 1.54
C THR A 779 5.87 48.20 2.66
N THR A 780 5.52 47.59 3.79
CA THR A 780 5.27 48.32 5.04
C THR A 780 6.61 48.63 5.71
N ASN A 781 7.10 49.85 5.49
CA ASN A 781 8.21 50.41 6.26
C ASN A 781 7.77 50.61 7.71
N ASN A 782 8.16 49.70 8.60
CA ASN A 782 8.05 49.91 10.04
C ASN A 782 9.45 50.19 10.61
N THR A 783 9.90 51.44 10.49
CA THR A 783 11.09 51.94 11.17
C THR A 783 10.81 52.05 12.66
N ARG A 784 11.32 51.08 13.44
CA ARG A 784 11.57 51.26 14.88
C ARG A 784 13.08 51.38 15.08
N THR A 785 13.51 52.60 15.36
CA THR A 785 14.87 52.95 15.77
C THR A 785 15.14 52.38 17.15
N ASN A 786 16.04 51.40 17.25
CA ASN A 786 16.78 51.13 18.47
C ASN A 786 18.28 51.23 18.15
N THR A 787 18.89 52.24 18.75
CA THR A 787 20.32 52.50 18.80
C THR A 787 21.02 51.42 19.63
N SER A 788 21.89 50.64 18.99
CA SER A 788 23.27 50.32 19.41
C SER A 788 23.73 48.97 18.87
N THR A 789 24.98 48.98 18.38
CA THR A 789 25.80 47.85 17.92
C THR A 789 25.33 47.12 16.67
N GLY A 790 26.15 47.25 15.61
CA GLY A 790 25.85 46.81 14.27
C GLY A 790 26.17 45.36 13.99
N THR A 791 25.37 44.78 13.10
CA THR A 791 25.74 43.93 11.96
C THR A 791 24.46 43.75 11.15
N GLY A 792 24.32 44.47 10.04
CA GLY A 792 23.20 44.29 9.12
C GLY A 792 23.48 43.13 8.17
N THR A 793 22.84 41.98 8.39
CA THR A 793 22.86 40.86 7.44
C THR A 793 21.81 41.12 6.36
N THR A 794 22.23 41.50 5.15
CA THR A 794 21.36 41.47 3.98
C THR A 794 21.20 40.02 3.52
N ASN A 795 20.10 39.38 3.90
CA ASN A 795 19.68 38.11 3.29
C ASN A 795 19.17 38.40 1.88
N THR A 796 20.04 38.22 0.88
CA THR A 796 19.61 38.17 -0.52
C THR A 796 19.09 36.75 -0.78
N THR A 797 17.79 36.53 -0.59
CA THR A 797 17.14 35.31 -1.06
C THR A 797 16.99 35.40 -2.57
N THR A 798 17.82 34.68 -3.32
CA THR A 798 17.59 34.47 -4.75
C THR A 798 16.40 33.53 -4.91
N THR A 799 15.20 34.07 -5.06
CA THR A 799 14.03 33.31 -5.51
C THR A 799 14.12 33.08 -7.02
N THR A 800 14.46 31.87 -7.42
CA THR A 800 14.24 31.41 -8.80
C THR A 800 12.74 31.26 -9.04
N ASN A 801 12.20 32.06 -9.97
CA ASN A 801 10.83 31.93 -10.47
C ASN A 801 10.61 30.53 -11.06
N THR A 802 9.85 29.66 -10.41
CA THR A 802 9.40 28.38 -11.01
C THR A 802 7.96 28.51 -11.49
N GLN A 803 7.77 28.48 -12.81
CA GLN A 803 6.50 28.08 -13.42
C GLN A 803 6.30 26.58 -13.13
N GLY A 804 5.13 26.18 -12.67
CA GLY A 804 4.76 24.77 -12.48
C GLY A 804 3.69 24.35 -13.50
N TYR A 805 3.31 23.08 -13.46
CA TYR A 805 2.31 22.46 -14.33
C TYR A 805 1.18 21.88 -13.49
N ALA A 806 -0.05 22.03 -13.95
CA ALA A 806 -1.19 21.23 -13.52
C ALA A 806 -1.43 20.11 -14.52
N ILE A 807 -1.41 18.86 -14.05
CA ILE A 807 -1.64 17.66 -14.82
C ILE A 807 -2.99 17.08 -14.41
N THR A 808 -3.98 17.16 -15.30
CA THR A 808 -5.28 16.52 -15.10
C THR A 808 -5.21 15.07 -15.51
N THR A 809 -5.66 14.21 -14.63
CA THR A 809 -5.64 12.76 -14.80
C THR A 809 -7.03 12.17 -14.65
N ARG A 810 -7.25 11.06 -15.35
CA ARG A 810 -8.48 10.27 -15.25
C ARG A 810 -8.12 8.84 -14.88
N SER A 811 -8.52 8.45 -13.69
CA SER A 811 -8.26 7.10 -13.16
C SER A 811 -9.39 6.14 -13.55
N ARG A 812 -9.03 4.87 -13.80
CA ARG A 812 -9.99 3.79 -14.04
C ARG A 812 -10.02 2.86 -12.83
N THR A 813 -11.22 2.49 -12.37
CA THR A 813 -11.36 1.43 -11.36
C THR A 813 -10.98 0.08 -11.96
N ARG A 814 -10.74 -0.91 -11.09
CA ARG A 814 -10.41 -2.29 -11.46
C ARG A 814 -11.48 -2.97 -12.35
N ASP A 815 -12.72 -2.47 -12.32
CA ASP A 815 -13.85 -2.93 -13.14
C ASP A 815 -13.98 -2.15 -14.47
N GLY A 816 -13.04 -1.23 -14.76
CA GLY A 816 -13.04 -0.39 -15.95
C GLY A 816 -13.93 0.86 -15.87
N ALA A 817 -14.58 1.12 -14.74
CA ALA A 817 -15.41 2.31 -14.55
C ALA A 817 -14.54 3.56 -14.39
N LEU A 818 -14.96 4.66 -15.02
CA LEU A 818 -14.28 5.95 -14.91
C LEU A 818 -14.51 6.55 -13.51
N VAL A 819 -13.44 7.02 -12.87
CA VAL A 819 -13.48 7.86 -11.68
C VAL A 819 -13.41 9.33 -12.11
N ASP A 820 -13.86 10.25 -11.25
CA ASP A 820 -13.74 11.70 -11.45
C ASP A 820 -12.28 12.12 -11.76
N GLU A 821 -12.12 13.26 -12.46
CA GLU A 821 -10.81 13.79 -12.84
C GLU A 821 -10.08 14.38 -11.62
N ASP A 822 -8.83 13.97 -11.44
CA ASP A 822 -7.94 14.48 -10.38
C ASP A 822 -6.86 15.38 -10.98
N THR A 823 -6.35 16.34 -10.21
CA THR A 823 -5.26 17.24 -10.65
C THR A 823 -4.04 17.12 -9.75
N ILE A 824 -2.89 16.89 -10.38
CA ILE A 824 -1.56 16.83 -9.77
C ILE A 824 -0.80 18.08 -10.19
N THR A 825 -0.03 18.70 -9.30
CA THR A 825 0.87 19.80 -9.67
C THR A 825 2.33 19.37 -9.65
N ALA A 826 3.10 19.73 -10.67
CA ALA A 826 4.52 19.40 -10.75
C ALA A 826 5.36 20.60 -11.19
N GLU A 827 6.56 20.77 -10.65
CA GLU A 827 7.51 21.78 -11.16
C GLU A 827 8.06 21.37 -12.53
N THR A 828 8.35 20.08 -12.70
CA THR A 828 8.90 19.48 -13.92
C THR A 828 7.98 18.36 -14.41
N VAL A 829 7.75 18.31 -15.73
CA VAL A 829 6.99 17.24 -16.38
C VAL A 829 7.84 16.61 -17.49
N ILE A 830 8.02 15.28 -17.41
CA ILE A 830 8.74 14.50 -18.41
C ILE A 830 7.73 13.68 -19.22
N ASN A 831 7.59 14.00 -20.50
CA ASN A 831 6.75 13.23 -21.40
C ASN A 831 7.54 12.07 -22.01
N SER A 832 7.33 10.87 -21.48
CA SER A 832 7.87 9.59 -21.97
C SER A 832 6.74 8.61 -22.33
N ALA A 833 5.59 9.12 -22.77
CA ALA A 833 4.33 8.35 -22.90
C ALA A 833 4.29 7.36 -24.08
N GLY A 834 5.45 7.01 -24.67
CA GLY A 834 5.56 6.01 -25.73
C GLY A 834 4.68 6.33 -26.94
N LEU A 835 3.68 5.48 -27.19
CA LEU A 835 2.73 5.67 -28.29
C LEU A 835 1.89 6.95 -28.13
N GLY A 836 1.63 7.39 -26.90
CA GLY A 836 0.89 8.62 -26.59
C GLY A 836 1.73 9.90 -26.54
N ALA A 837 3.05 9.83 -26.71
CA ALA A 837 3.94 10.96 -26.43
C ALA A 837 3.65 12.19 -27.31
N VAL A 838 3.30 11.99 -28.59
CA VAL A 838 2.91 13.11 -29.46
C VAL A 838 1.60 13.76 -28.99
N SER A 839 0.63 12.98 -28.54
CA SER A 839 -0.63 13.50 -28.00
C SER A 839 -0.40 14.33 -26.74
N VAL A 840 0.41 13.83 -25.80
CA VAL A 840 0.80 14.56 -24.58
C VAL A 840 1.54 15.86 -24.92
N SER A 841 2.46 15.82 -25.89
CA SER A 841 3.17 17.02 -26.36
C SER A 841 2.20 18.06 -26.94
N ASN A 842 1.21 17.62 -27.72
CA ASN A 842 0.24 18.52 -28.34
C ASN A 842 -0.77 19.11 -27.34
N MET A 843 -0.93 18.53 -26.14
CA MET A 843 -1.77 19.12 -25.07
C MET A 843 -1.24 20.47 -24.60
N LEU A 844 0.09 20.66 -24.62
CA LEU A 844 0.74 21.84 -24.06
C LEU A 844 1.31 22.78 -25.13
N LEU A 845 1.88 22.23 -26.21
CA LEU A 845 2.52 23.04 -27.25
C LEU A 845 1.48 23.80 -28.11
N PRO A 846 1.82 24.99 -28.66
CA PRO A 846 0.94 25.71 -29.55
C PRO A 846 0.69 24.95 -30.86
N PRO A 847 -0.46 25.16 -31.56
CA PRO A 847 -0.81 24.44 -32.79
C PRO A 847 0.27 24.43 -33.88
N ALA A 848 1.06 25.50 -34.00
CA ALA A 848 2.16 25.60 -34.97
C ALA A 848 3.32 24.59 -34.70
N ARG A 849 3.40 24.03 -33.50
CA ARG A 849 4.39 23.02 -33.08
C ARG A 849 3.80 21.63 -32.91
N HIS A 850 2.51 21.45 -33.20
CA HIS A 850 1.86 20.15 -33.11
C HIS A 850 2.46 19.18 -34.13
N ARG A 851 2.56 17.91 -33.72
CA ARG A 851 3.04 16.82 -34.56
C ARG A 851 1.95 15.79 -34.77
N THR A 852 2.04 15.05 -35.86
CA THR A 852 1.18 13.89 -36.13
C THR A 852 1.89 12.61 -35.70
N PRO A 853 1.25 11.73 -34.89
CA PRO A 853 1.84 10.45 -34.54
C PRO A 853 1.83 9.51 -35.75
N PHE A 854 2.87 8.67 -35.87
CA PHE A 854 2.92 7.57 -36.85
C PHE A 854 3.22 6.26 -36.13
N TYR A 855 2.52 5.19 -36.51
CA TYR A 855 2.62 3.89 -35.86
C TYR A 855 3.08 2.81 -36.85
N ALA A 856 4.15 2.12 -36.49
CA ALA A 856 4.66 0.98 -37.23
C ALA A 856 4.46 -0.30 -36.41
N LYS A 857 3.52 -1.15 -36.84
CA LYS A 857 3.29 -2.49 -36.30
C LYS A 857 4.36 -3.44 -36.83
N GLY A 858 4.90 -4.25 -35.93
CA GLY A 858 5.85 -5.31 -36.25
C GLY A 858 5.36 -6.64 -35.68
N SER A 859 5.09 -7.59 -36.56
CA SER A 859 4.68 -8.96 -36.26
C SER A 859 5.90 -9.85 -36.06
N TYR A 860 5.85 -10.66 -35.01
CA TYR A 860 6.82 -11.72 -34.73
C TYR A 860 6.20 -13.09 -34.99
N PHE A 861 7.06 -14.01 -35.39
CA PHE A 861 6.71 -15.38 -35.74
C PHE A 861 7.57 -16.33 -34.91
N SER A 862 6.93 -17.21 -34.16
CA SER A 862 7.64 -18.21 -33.37
C SER A 862 8.09 -19.36 -34.26
N TYR A 863 9.25 -19.92 -33.96
CA TYR A 863 9.80 -21.07 -34.65
C TYR A 863 9.97 -22.25 -33.71
N THR A 864 9.41 -23.39 -34.08
CA THR A 864 9.46 -24.63 -33.28
C THR A 864 10.11 -25.73 -34.11
N PRO A 865 11.43 -25.95 -33.97
CA PRO A 865 12.13 -26.99 -34.73
C PRO A 865 11.73 -28.38 -34.23
N SER A 866 11.51 -29.33 -35.15
CA SER A 866 11.24 -30.72 -34.79
C SER A 866 12.54 -31.46 -34.43
N PRO A 867 12.56 -32.27 -33.36
CA PRO A 867 13.73 -33.05 -32.96
C PRO A 867 14.20 -34.07 -34.02
N SER A 868 13.32 -34.49 -34.92
CA SER A 868 13.56 -35.61 -35.85
C SER A 868 13.83 -35.18 -37.31
N SER A 869 13.77 -33.88 -37.63
CA SER A 869 13.78 -33.39 -39.03
C SER A 869 15.05 -32.66 -39.47
N GLY A 870 16.07 -32.54 -38.61
CA GLY A 870 17.28 -31.78 -38.94
C GLY A 870 17.05 -30.27 -39.07
N ASP A 871 15.99 -29.76 -38.43
CA ASP A 871 15.61 -28.35 -38.45
C ASP A 871 16.73 -27.45 -37.87
N PRO A 872 17.03 -26.27 -38.48
CA PRO A 872 18.07 -25.37 -38.00
C PRO A 872 17.91 -24.94 -36.54
N LYS A 873 19.01 -24.83 -35.78
CA LYS A 873 18.99 -24.41 -34.36
C LYS A 873 20.03 -23.32 -34.07
N PRO A 874 19.85 -22.11 -34.63
CA PRO A 874 20.82 -21.04 -34.50
C PRO A 874 20.94 -20.55 -33.06
N LYS A 875 22.16 -20.18 -32.67
CA LYS A 875 22.52 -19.66 -31.34
C LYS A 875 22.93 -18.19 -31.36
N THR A 876 23.15 -17.65 -32.56
CA THR A 876 23.48 -16.25 -32.81
C THR A 876 22.33 -15.53 -33.51
N LEU A 877 22.21 -14.21 -33.27
CA LEU A 877 21.21 -13.38 -33.93
C LEU A 877 21.56 -13.21 -35.42
N LEU A 878 20.62 -13.53 -36.32
CA LEU A 878 20.84 -13.51 -37.77
C LEU A 878 20.05 -12.39 -38.43
N TYR A 879 20.73 -11.48 -39.11
CA TYR A 879 20.15 -10.30 -39.74
C TYR A 879 20.51 -10.28 -41.23
N PRO A 880 19.55 -10.04 -42.14
CA PRO A 880 19.88 -9.77 -43.53
C PRO A 880 20.65 -8.44 -43.64
N ALA A 881 21.44 -8.29 -44.71
CA ALA A 881 22.03 -7.01 -45.05
C ALA A 881 20.93 -5.93 -45.19
N PRO A 882 21.12 -4.73 -44.60
CA PRO A 882 20.11 -3.69 -44.65
C PRO A 882 19.88 -3.23 -46.09
N VAL A 883 18.62 -2.98 -46.43
CA VAL A 883 18.23 -2.39 -47.73
C VAL A 883 17.84 -0.93 -47.48
N PRO A 884 18.51 0.04 -48.13
CA PRO A 884 18.17 1.45 -47.99
C PRO A 884 16.69 1.74 -48.24
N GLY A 885 16.06 2.54 -47.37
CA GLY A 885 14.66 2.98 -47.53
C GLY A 885 13.59 2.07 -46.89
N LEU A 886 13.95 0.93 -46.32
CA LEU A 886 13.01 0.14 -45.49
C LEU A 886 12.81 0.78 -44.12
N GLY A 887 11.58 0.77 -43.61
CA GLY A 887 11.22 1.29 -42.27
C GLY A 887 11.80 0.50 -41.07
N GLY A 888 12.65 -0.51 -41.34
CA GLY A 888 13.27 -1.41 -40.36
C GLY A 888 14.34 -2.30 -41.01
N LEU A 889 14.92 -3.22 -40.23
CA LEU A 889 16.04 -4.09 -40.63
C LEU A 889 15.63 -5.37 -41.39
N GLY A 890 14.38 -5.44 -41.85
CA GLY A 890 13.79 -6.65 -42.45
C GLY A 890 13.49 -7.75 -41.43
N THR A 891 12.88 -8.85 -41.89
CA THR A 891 12.57 -10.03 -41.06
C THR A 891 13.86 -10.75 -40.67
N HIS A 892 14.26 -10.59 -39.41
CA HIS A 892 15.49 -11.15 -38.85
C HIS A 892 15.19 -12.12 -37.71
N LEU A 893 16.21 -12.80 -37.23
CA LEU A 893 16.14 -13.75 -36.14
C LEU A 893 16.50 -13.09 -34.80
N THR A 894 15.64 -13.26 -33.81
CA THR A 894 15.92 -12.99 -32.40
C THR A 894 15.76 -14.25 -31.54
N LEU A 895 16.32 -14.22 -30.33
CA LEU A 895 16.36 -15.31 -29.37
C LEU A 895 15.85 -14.82 -28.02
N ASP A 896 15.06 -15.64 -27.32
CA ASP A 896 14.75 -15.41 -25.91
C ASP A 896 15.83 -15.99 -24.98
N MET A 897 15.68 -15.79 -23.66
CA MET A 897 16.63 -16.32 -22.67
C MET A 897 16.74 -17.86 -22.65
N ALA A 898 15.66 -18.56 -23.03
CA ALA A 898 15.61 -20.01 -23.15
C ALA A 898 16.20 -20.52 -24.48
N GLY A 899 16.54 -19.62 -25.41
CA GLY A 899 17.06 -19.95 -26.74
C GLY A 899 15.96 -20.28 -27.76
N ARG A 900 14.69 -19.96 -27.47
CA ARG A 900 13.61 -20.06 -28.46
C ARG A 900 13.84 -19.01 -29.54
N VAL A 901 13.69 -19.44 -30.78
CA VAL A 901 13.85 -18.60 -31.97
C VAL A 901 12.54 -17.89 -32.29
N ARG A 902 12.65 -16.59 -32.60
CA ARG A 902 11.58 -15.80 -33.19
C ARG A 902 12.10 -15.08 -34.43
N PHE A 903 11.24 -14.96 -35.43
CA PHE A 903 11.50 -14.17 -36.63
C PHE A 903 10.66 -12.89 -36.63
N GLY A 904 11.23 -11.82 -37.15
CA GLY A 904 10.61 -10.50 -37.18
C GLY A 904 11.45 -9.47 -36.42
N PRO A 905 10.91 -8.27 -36.18
CA PRO A 905 9.64 -7.82 -36.71
C PRO A 905 9.75 -7.35 -38.16
N ASP A 906 8.67 -7.52 -38.88
CA ASP A 906 8.44 -6.82 -40.14
C ASP A 906 7.94 -5.37 -39.89
N VAL A 907 7.57 -4.64 -40.95
CA VAL A 907 7.00 -3.28 -40.83
C VAL A 907 5.68 -3.21 -41.58
N GLU A 908 4.62 -2.89 -40.85
CA GLU A 908 3.27 -2.60 -41.32
C GLU A 908 2.83 -1.26 -40.74
N TRP A 909 2.45 -0.31 -41.59
CA TRP A 909 1.98 1.00 -41.13
C TRP A 909 0.51 0.91 -40.75
N VAL A 910 0.18 1.36 -39.54
CA VAL A 910 -1.19 1.36 -39.00
C VAL A 910 -1.55 2.76 -38.51
N ASP A 911 -2.84 3.08 -38.54
CA ASP A 911 -3.34 4.37 -38.04
C ASP A 911 -3.82 4.26 -36.58
N ASP A 912 -4.09 3.04 -36.10
CA ASP A 912 -4.53 2.74 -34.72
C ASP A 912 -3.40 2.11 -33.88
N PRO A 913 -2.94 2.77 -32.79
CA PRO A 913 -1.92 2.24 -31.90
C PRO A 913 -2.39 1.09 -31.00
N THR A 914 -3.64 0.64 -31.12
CA THR A 914 -4.21 -0.49 -30.37
C THR A 914 -4.32 -1.77 -31.20
N ASP A 915 -3.99 -1.73 -32.50
CA ASP A 915 -3.97 -2.90 -33.38
C ASP A 915 -2.81 -3.86 -33.05
N LEU A 916 -3.02 -4.69 -32.03
CA LEU A 916 -2.08 -5.71 -31.58
C LEU A 916 -2.39 -7.11 -32.13
N THR A 917 -3.00 -7.20 -33.32
CA THR A 917 -3.27 -8.48 -33.97
C THR A 917 -2.14 -8.86 -34.95
N PRO A 918 -1.45 -9.99 -34.77
CA PRO A 918 -0.45 -10.48 -35.72
C PRO A 918 -1.08 -10.83 -37.09
N SER A 919 -0.39 -10.51 -38.17
CA SER A 919 -0.93 -10.67 -39.53
C SER A 919 -0.49 -11.98 -40.19
N GLN A 920 -1.47 -12.82 -40.56
CA GLN A 920 -1.23 -14.07 -41.30
C GLN A 920 -0.57 -13.81 -42.66
N ALA A 921 -1.02 -12.77 -43.38
CA ALA A 921 -0.43 -12.39 -44.67
C ALA A 921 1.06 -12.02 -44.54
N ARG A 922 1.47 -11.48 -43.38
CA ARG A 922 2.87 -11.13 -43.10
C ARG A 922 3.72 -12.35 -42.77
N LEU A 923 3.17 -13.36 -42.10
CA LEU A 923 3.84 -14.65 -41.93
C LEU A 923 4.14 -15.29 -43.30
N ASP A 924 3.16 -15.31 -44.20
CA ASP A 924 3.34 -15.91 -45.52
C ASP A 924 4.38 -15.15 -46.38
N ALA A 925 4.46 -13.83 -46.23
CA ALA A 925 5.50 -13.01 -46.86
C ALA A 925 6.89 -13.16 -46.19
N ALA A 926 6.95 -13.47 -44.89
CA ALA A 926 8.20 -13.60 -44.13
C ALA A 926 8.94 -14.91 -44.43
N VAL A 927 8.21 -15.99 -44.74
CA VAL A 927 8.77 -17.33 -45.00
C VAL A 927 9.84 -17.34 -46.10
N PRO A 928 9.60 -16.82 -47.33
CA PRO A 928 10.63 -16.81 -48.35
C PRO A 928 11.84 -15.96 -47.95
N VAL A 929 11.65 -14.89 -47.17
CA VAL A 929 12.75 -14.06 -46.64
C VAL A 929 13.60 -14.83 -45.65
N ILE A 930 12.99 -15.55 -44.70
CA ILE A 930 13.69 -16.38 -43.72
C ILE A 930 14.51 -17.47 -44.42
N GLN A 931 13.91 -18.12 -45.41
CA GLN A 931 14.57 -19.17 -46.20
C GLN A 931 15.74 -18.65 -47.05
N THR A 932 15.89 -17.32 -47.22
CA THR A 932 17.07 -16.78 -47.90
C THR A 932 18.36 -17.00 -47.12
N TYR A 933 18.30 -17.01 -45.79
CA TYR A 933 19.46 -17.15 -44.91
C TYR A 933 19.40 -18.40 -44.01
N LEU A 934 18.24 -19.05 -43.89
CA LEU A 934 18.06 -20.34 -43.23
C LEU A 934 17.19 -21.26 -44.12
N PRO A 935 17.75 -21.85 -45.19
CA PRO A 935 16.98 -22.62 -46.19
C PRO A 935 16.32 -23.88 -45.62
N GLY A 936 16.83 -24.42 -44.51
CA GLY A 936 16.25 -25.58 -43.82
C GLY A 936 14.98 -25.30 -43.01
N VAL A 937 14.54 -24.04 -42.89
CA VAL A 937 13.32 -23.70 -42.14
C VAL A 937 12.07 -24.13 -42.91
N ARG A 938 11.25 -24.97 -42.27
CA ARG A 938 9.98 -25.45 -42.80
C ARG A 938 8.83 -24.50 -42.43
N ARG A 939 7.87 -24.33 -43.34
CA ARG A 939 6.72 -23.43 -43.15
C ARG A 939 5.80 -23.87 -41.99
N ASP A 940 5.64 -25.17 -41.80
CA ASP A 940 4.82 -25.78 -40.74
C ASP A 940 5.43 -25.62 -39.34
N ALA A 941 6.73 -25.31 -39.26
CA ALA A 941 7.42 -25.00 -38.01
C ALA A 941 7.28 -23.54 -37.56
N LEU A 942 6.64 -22.68 -38.37
CA LEU A 942 6.42 -21.26 -38.09
C LEU A 942 4.96 -20.97 -37.75
N ALA A 943 4.75 -20.22 -36.67
CA ALA A 943 3.44 -19.76 -36.23
C ALA A 943 3.45 -18.26 -35.86
N LEU A 944 2.29 -17.61 -35.94
CA LEU A 944 2.13 -16.25 -35.39
C LEU A 944 2.47 -16.26 -33.89
N ASP A 945 3.22 -15.25 -33.44
CA ASP A 945 3.53 -15.03 -32.02
C ASP A 945 2.80 -13.76 -31.54
N TYR A 946 3.53 -12.70 -31.20
CA TYR A 946 2.96 -11.40 -30.85
C TYR A 946 3.29 -10.34 -31.91
N CYS A 947 2.64 -9.19 -31.80
CA CYS A 947 3.12 -7.97 -32.46
C CYS A 947 3.27 -6.85 -31.43
N GLY A 948 4.07 -5.86 -31.82
CA GLY A 948 4.28 -4.63 -31.07
C GLY A 948 4.25 -3.43 -32.00
N ILE A 949 3.89 -2.27 -31.46
CA ILE A 949 3.78 -1.02 -32.22
C ILE A 949 4.92 -0.09 -31.81
N ARG A 950 5.55 0.55 -32.79
CA ARG A 950 6.64 1.52 -32.55
C ARG A 950 6.17 2.93 -32.86
N PRO A 951 6.44 3.91 -31.98
CA PRO A 951 6.18 5.31 -32.26
C PRO A 951 7.23 5.83 -33.25
N LYS A 952 6.78 6.40 -34.37
CA LYS A 952 7.62 6.98 -35.43
C LYS A 952 7.30 8.47 -35.60
N LEU A 953 8.31 9.27 -35.94
CA LEU A 953 8.14 10.70 -36.24
C LEU A 953 7.79 10.98 -37.70
N ALA A 954 8.02 10.01 -38.60
CA ALA A 954 7.68 10.11 -40.02
C ALA A 954 7.54 8.71 -40.63
N ARG A 955 6.71 8.54 -41.68
CA ARG A 955 6.61 7.27 -42.43
C ARG A 955 7.90 6.90 -43.19
N SER A 956 8.79 7.87 -43.41
CA SER A 956 10.10 7.65 -44.02
C SER A 956 11.17 7.13 -43.04
N SER A 957 10.90 7.13 -41.73
CA SER A 957 11.90 6.84 -40.68
C SER A 957 12.39 5.39 -40.67
N GLY A 958 13.41 5.12 -41.48
CA GLY A 958 14.12 3.84 -41.59
C GLY A 958 15.55 3.87 -41.06
N THR A 959 16.38 2.92 -41.50
CA THR A 959 17.84 2.95 -41.29
C THR A 959 18.47 4.16 -41.99
N TYR A 960 19.65 4.61 -41.52
CA TYR A 960 20.34 5.75 -42.12
C TYR A 960 20.64 5.47 -43.60
N GLY A 961 19.97 6.19 -44.50
CA GLY A 961 20.15 6.04 -45.94
C GLY A 961 21.43 6.73 -46.44
N VAL A 962 21.84 6.41 -47.67
CA VAL A 962 23.09 6.89 -48.32
C VAL A 962 23.22 8.42 -48.35
N ASP A 963 22.10 9.15 -48.32
CA ASP A 963 22.05 10.63 -48.39
C ASP A 963 21.53 11.31 -47.11
N GLY A 964 21.34 10.57 -46.00
CA GLY A 964 20.70 11.07 -44.76
C GLY A 964 19.21 11.42 -44.88
N LYS A 965 18.65 11.46 -46.10
CA LYS A 965 17.23 11.71 -46.37
C LYS A 965 16.37 10.54 -45.88
N GLY A 966 15.34 10.85 -45.09
CA GLY A 966 14.39 9.86 -44.57
C GLY A 966 14.69 9.34 -43.16
N PHE A 967 15.84 9.66 -42.56
CA PHE A 967 16.11 9.30 -41.17
C PHE A 967 15.41 10.26 -40.19
N ALA A 968 14.76 9.72 -39.16
CA ALA A 968 14.25 10.49 -38.03
C ALA A 968 14.91 10.01 -36.74
N ASP A 969 15.63 10.91 -36.10
CA ASP A 969 16.34 10.66 -34.84
C ASP A 969 15.38 10.70 -33.64
N PHE A 970 15.87 10.31 -32.46
CA PHE A 970 15.18 10.61 -31.21
C PHE A 970 15.03 12.12 -31.02
N TYR A 971 13.88 12.54 -30.51
CA TYR A 971 13.64 13.91 -30.11
C TYR A 971 13.58 13.94 -28.58
N ILE A 972 14.64 14.45 -27.93
CA ILE A 972 14.76 14.55 -26.48
C ILE A 972 15.25 15.95 -26.16
N ARG A 973 14.38 16.81 -25.63
CA ARG A 973 14.74 18.17 -25.23
C ARG A 973 13.73 18.80 -24.29
N GLU A 974 14.17 19.77 -23.51
CA GLU A 974 13.29 20.73 -22.86
C GLU A 974 12.65 21.65 -23.92
N GLU A 975 11.34 21.86 -23.85
CA GLU A 975 10.64 22.65 -24.86
C GLU A 975 10.76 24.15 -24.60
N GLU A 976 11.21 24.88 -25.62
CA GLU A 976 11.32 26.34 -25.56
C GLU A 976 9.96 26.99 -25.21
N GLY A 977 9.97 27.86 -24.21
CA GLY A 977 8.78 28.52 -23.67
C GLY A 977 8.03 27.72 -22.58
N PHE A 978 8.48 26.50 -22.26
CA PHE A 978 7.90 25.64 -21.23
C PHE A 978 9.01 25.07 -20.32
N PRO A 979 9.59 25.90 -19.41
CA PRO A 979 10.65 25.45 -18.50
C PRO A 979 10.22 24.26 -17.65
N GLY A 980 11.07 23.25 -17.50
CA GLY A 980 10.75 22.02 -16.80
C GLY A 980 9.90 21.02 -17.59
N PHE A 981 9.50 21.32 -18.84
CA PHE A 981 8.81 20.34 -19.70
C PHE A 981 9.77 19.68 -20.69
N VAL A 982 10.16 18.44 -20.41
CA VAL A 982 11.06 17.65 -21.27
C VAL A 982 10.26 16.65 -22.09
N ASN A 983 10.36 16.76 -23.42
CA ASN A 983 9.65 15.91 -24.37
C ASN A 983 10.55 14.82 -24.94
N LEU A 984 10.08 13.57 -24.90
CA LEU A 984 10.69 12.42 -25.56
C LEU A 984 9.75 11.88 -26.64
N LEU A 985 10.07 12.14 -27.92
CA LEU A 985 9.24 11.73 -29.06
C LEU A 985 10.00 10.78 -30.00
N GLY A 986 9.30 9.80 -30.56
CA GLY A 986 9.87 8.85 -31.52
C GLY A 986 10.86 7.85 -30.90
N ILE A 987 10.72 7.55 -29.61
CA ILE A 987 11.59 6.58 -28.91
C ILE A 987 11.17 5.15 -29.27
N GLU A 988 11.58 4.73 -30.46
CA GLU A 988 11.54 3.36 -30.94
C GLU A 988 12.87 2.64 -30.70
N SER A 989 13.10 1.48 -31.32
CA SER A 989 14.42 0.81 -31.32
C SER A 989 15.53 1.79 -31.76
N PRO A 990 16.59 2.02 -30.94
CA PRO A 990 17.09 1.17 -29.86
C PRO A 990 16.71 1.64 -28.43
N GLY A 991 15.49 2.14 -28.21
CA GLY A 991 15.05 2.78 -26.97
C GLY A 991 15.18 1.92 -25.71
N LEU A 992 14.98 0.60 -25.79
CA LEU A 992 15.23 -0.32 -24.67
C LEU A 992 16.72 -0.30 -24.28
N THR A 993 17.61 -0.46 -25.26
CA THR A 993 19.08 -0.39 -25.05
C THR A 993 19.51 0.98 -24.54
N ALA A 994 18.89 2.06 -25.04
CA ALA A 994 19.23 3.44 -24.69
C ALA A 994 18.60 3.95 -23.39
N SER A 995 17.70 3.18 -22.74
CA SER A 995 16.86 3.64 -21.63
C SER A 995 17.63 4.34 -20.49
N LEU A 996 18.71 3.73 -20.00
CA LEU A 996 19.53 4.30 -18.92
C LEU A 996 20.32 5.55 -19.38
N ALA A 997 20.81 5.57 -20.61
CA ALA A 997 21.52 6.73 -21.16
C ALA A 997 20.58 7.91 -21.42
N ILE A 998 19.32 7.63 -21.81
CA ILE A 998 18.27 8.63 -21.92
C ILE A 998 18.01 9.26 -20.55
N ALA A 999 17.96 8.46 -19.48
CA ALA A 999 17.81 8.97 -18.11
C ALA A 999 18.96 9.90 -17.70
N GLU A 1000 20.21 9.55 -18.00
CA GLU A 1000 21.37 10.44 -17.80
C GLU A 1000 21.26 11.75 -18.61
N LEU A 1001 20.74 11.69 -19.85
CA LEU A 1001 20.53 12.88 -20.67
C LEU A 1001 19.44 13.80 -20.08
N VAL A 1002 18.31 13.24 -19.64
CA VAL A 1002 17.22 14.01 -19.03
C VAL A 1002 17.66 14.68 -17.73
N ASP A 1003 18.39 13.97 -16.86
CA ASP A 1003 18.96 14.56 -15.63
C ASP A 1003 19.90 15.75 -15.94
N ARG A 1004 20.75 15.61 -16.97
CA ARG A 1004 21.61 16.71 -17.43
C ARG A 1004 20.83 17.89 -17.97
N ILE A 1005 19.78 17.66 -18.79
CA ILE A 1005 18.93 18.74 -19.32
C ILE A 1005 18.35 19.60 -18.19
N LEU A 1006 17.92 18.97 -17.09
CA LEU A 1006 17.25 19.66 -15.99
C LEU A 1006 18.22 20.34 -15.01
N TYR A 1007 19.37 19.73 -14.73
CA TYR A 1007 20.19 20.11 -13.58
C TYR A 1007 21.66 20.44 -13.89
N ALA A 1008 22.17 20.10 -15.07
CA ALA A 1008 23.51 20.53 -15.48
C ALA A 1008 23.36 21.85 -16.25
N GLY A 1009 23.50 22.97 -15.54
CA GLY A 1009 23.24 24.31 -16.08
C GLY A 1009 23.94 24.57 -17.43
N GLY A 1010 23.12 24.79 -18.47
CA GLY A 1010 23.43 25.64 -19.62
C GLY A 1010 24.74 25.40 -20.38
N ASP A 1011 24.95 24.22 -20.98
CA ASP A 1011 25.63 24.18 -22.29
C ASP A 1011 25.12 23.01 -23.13
N GLN A 1012 24.25 23.29 -24.11
CA GLN A 1012 23.80 22.31 -25.12
C GLN A 1012 24.87 22.02 -26.19
N ARG A 1013 26.14 22.38 -25.97
CA ARG A 1013 27.20 22.26 -27.00
C ARG A 1013 28.15 21.07 -26.86
N ASP A 1014 28.16 20.35 -25.73
CA ASP A 1014 29.02 19.18 -25.56
C ASP A 1014 28.27 17.85 -25.74
N VAL A 1015 27.64 17.71 -26.90
CA VAL A 1015 27.31 16.39 -27.48
C VAL A 1015 28.30 16.07 -28.60
N GLY A 1016 29.58 16.45 -28.42
CA GLY A 1016 30.69 16.12 -29.33
C GLY A 1016 30.99 14.64 -29.33
#